data_AF-A0A524P6F1-F1
#
_entry.id   AF-A0A524P6F1-F1
#
_cell.length_a   1.000
_cell.length_b   1.000
_cell.length_c   1.000
_cell.angle_alpha   90.00
_cell.angle_beta   90.00
_cell.angle_gamma   90.00
#
_symmetry.space_group_name_H-M   'P 1'
#
loop_
_entity.id
_entity.type
_entity.pdbx_description
1 polymer ?
#
loop_
_entity_poly.entity_id
_entity_poly.type
_entity_poly.pdbx_seq_one_letter_code
_entity_poly.pdbx_strand_id
1 'polypeptide(L)'
;MMIEKLIAINNIAKFYNFSCSGDIEFRTLNLIYAENGKGKSSLAAIFRSLATGDPSYVTAKLTIGSTQPQSIKIKHSAGIAELKNQSWNQTLQNLIIFDSHYVNTNVFSGDRVDHTHKKNLYYLLIGEQCVQLAQEIDQLDINIRELGQNLKEWGAEIQRRIVGEMNFDTFISLTEVENIDSYISKQENLIESLEKTLEIKNTSPLITIQLPTFDLNEFEKNVEITIEKITGDIEEKFKHRCNYLGNNVEIWIKEGIDFIHNEENCCPFCGQSLENSSLIKLYSDYFNDAYLDLKKITNQSLAKLEHDFSPNCLIIIQGQLAENITNSVFWRQHINESFPDFQFNLIKCTWDELYAEARNCLINKSKAPLDKIEIPPSFKKAFGNFNSTNTSIEAYNTQVENVNTRIENLKKDIEEQSLDKERIKLNFLQNSKLRFEPELKSKIDNYKEVNNIKNRMTSEKEGKRNLLNELAITTIAQYQKSLNNLLSNFGVDFMIHETKTSFQGGRPSASYCLNINGECIPLGSEVTLDTPGFKTTLSDGEKNTLAFAFFLAQVFQCPDLENKIIIIDDPITSLDEQRRICTKHEIIKIANKAKQVVVLSHDPSFLKSINDDFQSPKPLTIKRSQNGSVIEVWDIETATQSRYQKNFRKLRIFFDQGNGDPSDVALCIRPILEGYLRVRFPDEFAPKEWLGDFIKKIRDIDNTEPLASMKGNVDELSNINDFSKRFHHESDPNYSTNRENLTDAELRPWVRRTIEFIRNA
;
A
#
# COMPACT_ATOMS: atom_id res chain seq x y z
N MET A 1 -15.53 -13.51 35.60
CA MET A 1 -16.75 -12.80 36.05
C MET A 1 -17.98 -13.64 35.69
N MET A 2 -19.10 -13.50 36.41
CA MET A 2 -20.34 -14.28 36.18
C MET A 2 -21.53 -13.34 35.98
N ILE A 3 -22.49 -13.71 35.12
CA ILE A 3 -23.78 -13.03 35.02
C ILE A 3 -24.64 -13.51 36.18
N GLU A 4 -25.15 -12.58 36.99
CA GLU A 4 -25.95 -12.90 38.17
C GLU A 4 -27.44 -12.80 37.88
N LYS A 5 -27.87 -11.78 37.12
CA LYS A 5 -29.29 -11.51 36.90
C LYS A 5 -29.54 -10.61 35.69
N LEU A 6 -30.57 -10.90 34.91
CA LEU A 6 -31.14 -9.98 33.93
C LEU A 6 -32.13 -9.06 34.66
N ILE A 7 -31.79 -7.79 34.88
CA ILE A 7 -32.61 -6.86 35.67
C ILE A 7 -33.78 -6.32 34.84
N ALA A 8 -33.50 -5.81 33.65
CA ALA A 8 -34.51 -5.24 32.76
C ALA A 8 -34.08 -5.33 31.29
N ILE A 9 -35.05 -5.52 30.40
CA ILE A 9 -34.87 -5.51 28.94
C ILE A 9 -36.08 -4.79 28.35
N ASN A 10 -35.84 -3.60 27.80
CA ASN A 10 -36.89 -2.73 27.29
C ASN A 10 -36.66 -2.42 25.82
N ASN A 11 -37.76 -2.55 25.08
CA ASN A 11 -37.86 -2.24 23.66
C ASN A 11 -36.95 -3.04 22.71
N ILE A 12 -36.67 -4.30 23.02
CA ILE A 12 -35.83 -5.19 22.20
C ILE A 12 -36.63 -6.38 21.69
N ALA A 13 -36.94 -6.36 20.40
CA ALA A 13 -37.67 -7.36 19.64
C ALA A 13 -39.01 -7.71 20.29
N LYS A 14 -39.05 -8.79 21.09
CA LYS A 14 -40.24 -9.26 21.79
C LYS A 14 -40.26 -8.86 23.27
N PHE A 15 -39.17 -8.30 23.80
CA PHE A 15 -39.09 -7.75 25.15
C PHE A 15 -39.50 -6.27 25.12
N TYR A 16 -40.77 -5.97 25.39
CA TYR A 16 -41.24 -4.57 25.33
C TYR A 16 -40.87 -3.83 26.61
N ASN A 17 -41.18 -4.43 27.77
CA ASN A 17 -40.86 -3.88 29.09
C ASN A 17 -40.65 -5.03 30.10
N PHE A 18 -39.59 -5.83 29.90
CA PHE A 18 -39.25 -6.89 30.84
C PHE A 18 -38.53 -6.29 32.05
N SER A 19 -38.99 -6.66 33.24
CA SER A 19 -38.34 -6.39 34.51
C SER A 19 -38.31 -7.68 35.34
N CYS A 20 -37.20 -7.93 36.03
CA CYS A 20 -37.04 -9.16 36.79
C CYS A 20 -38.08 -9.30 37.91
N SER A 21 -38.67 -10.48 38.04
CA SER A 21 -39.54 -10.85 39.15
C SER A 21 -39.21 -12.28 39.63
N GLY A 22 -39.35 -12.53 40.93
CA GLY A 22 -39.01 -13.81 41.53
C GLY A 22 -37.51 -14.16 41.53
N ASP A 23 -37.22 -15.42 41.82
CA ASP A 23 -35.86 -15.98 41.80
C ASP A 23 -35.46 -16.36 40.37
N ILE A 24 -34.99 -15.38 39.60
CA ILE A 24 -34.38 -15.60 38.28
C ILE A 24 -32.86 -15.42 38.30
N GLU A 25 -32.23 -15.66 39.46
CA GLU A 25 -30.78 -15.56 39.60
C GLU A 25 -30.08 -16.70 38.85
N PHE A 26 -29.06 -16.33 38.10
CA PHE A 26 -28.31 -17.26 37.29
C PHE A 26 -27.33 -18.05 38.17
N ARG A 27 -27.16 -19.35 37.85
CA ARG A 27 -26.23 -20.28 38.50
C ARG A 27 -25.12 -20.69 37.52
N THR A 28 -24.31 -21.69 37.91
CA THR A 28 -23.26 -22.27 37.05
C THR A 28 -23.83 -22.77 35.73
N LEU A 29 -24.95 -23.49 35.74
CA LEU A 29 -25.67 -23.90 34.53
C LEU A 29 -27.10 -23.33 34.56
N ASN A 30 -27.48 -22.64 33.49
CA ASN A 30 -28.81 -22.06 33.30
C ASN A 30 -29.44 -22.65 32.04
N LEU A 31 -30.65 -23.17 32.16
CA LEU A 31 -31.39 -23.81 31.08
C LEU A 31 -32.61 -22.95 30.78
N ILE A 32 -32.62 -22.27 29.63
CA ILE A 32 -33.67 -21.34 29.25
C ILE A 32 -34.52 -21.95 28.14
N TYR A 33 -35.72 -22.39 28.50
CA TYR A 33 -36.71 -22.87 27.55
C TYR A 33 -37.44 -21.70 26.87
N ALA A 34 -37.61 -21.76 25.55
CA ALA A 34 -38.45 -20.82 24.84
C ALA A 34 -38.93 -21.40 23.51
N GLU A 35 -40.24 -21.35 23.25
CA GLU A 35 -40.79 -21.62 21.92
C GLU A 35 -40.18 -20.66 20.87
N ASN A 36 -40.22 -21.07 19.61
CA ASN A 36 -39.78 -20.22 18.51
C ASN A 36 -40.57 -18.90 18.47
N GLY A 37 -39.85 -17.80 18.20
CA GLY A 37 -40.44 -16.45 18.14
C GLY A 37 -40.70 -15.78 19.49
N LYS A 38 -40.29 -16.35 20.64
CA LYS A 38 -40.46 -15.74 21.97
C LYS A 38 -39.29 -14.87 22.46
N GLY A 39 -38.21 -14.75 21.69
CA GLY A 39 -37.08 -13.86 22.03
C GLY A 39 -35.78 -14.55 22.43
N LYS A 40 -35.66 -15.87 22.25
CA LYS A 40 -34.44 -16.66 22.50
C LYS A 40 -33.19 -16.07 21.83
N SER A 41 -33.20 -15.96 20.50
CA SER A 41 -32.08 -15.37 19.75
C SER A 41 -31.92 -13.86 19.97
N SER A 42 -32.95 -13.17 20.47
CA SER A 42 -32.78 -11.78 20.93
C SER A 42 -31.96 -11.72 22.21
N LEU A 43 -32.12 -12.69 23.12
CA LEU A 43 -31.30 -12.80 24.33
C LEU A 43 -29.84 -13.15 24.00
N ALA A 44 -29.60 -14.06 23.05
CA ALA A 44 -28.26 -14.34 22.55
C ALA A 44 -27.59 -13.08 21.95
N ALA A 45 -28.33 -12.29 21.16
CA ALA A 45 -27.84 -11.03 20.59
C ALA A 45 -27.53 -9.96 21.66
N ILE A 46 -28.31 -9.91 22.75
CA ILE A 46 -28.03 -9.05 23.91
C ILE A 46 -26.69 -9.44 24.54
N PHE A 47 -26.46 -10.73 24.78
CA PHE A 47 -25.18 -11.20 25.33
C PHE A 47 -24.00 -10.91 24.38
N ARG A 48 -24.20 -11.05 23.07
CA ARG A 48 -23.21 -10.69 22.05
C ARG A 48 -22.88 -9.19 22.07
N SER A 49 -23.89 -8.33 22.12
CA SER A 49 -23.71 -6.88 22.25
C SER A 49 -22.94 -6.50 23.51
N LEU A 50 -23.26 -7.14 24.65
CA LEU A 50 -22.53 -6.92 25.91
C LEU A 50 -21.06 -7.38 25.83
N ALA A 51 -20.81 -8.50 25.14
CA ALA A 51 -19.48 -9.06 25.00
C ALA A 51 -18.56 -8.19 24.14
N THR A 52 -19.05 -7.70 23.00
CA THR A 52 -18.28 -6.90 22.04
C THR A 52 -18.30 -5.40 22.37
N GLY A 53 -19.28 -4.94 23.16
CA GLY A 53 -19.59 -3.52 23.34
C GLY A 53 -20.30 -2.88 22.14
N ASP A 54 -20.56 -3.64 21.07
CA ASP A 54 -21.20 -3.13 19.87
C ASP A 54 -22.73 -3.15 20.02
N PRO A 55 -23.41 -1.99 20.03
CA PRO A 55 -24.87 -1.90 20.13
C PRO A 55 -25.57 -2.42 18.86
N SER A 56 -24.90 -2.51 17.71
CA SER A 56 -25.52 -2.83 16.41
C SER A 56 -26.28 -4.17 16.43
N TYR A 57 -25.81 -5.14 17.23
CA TYR A 57 -26.44 -6.44 17.45
C TYR A 57 -27.86 -6.36 18.01
N VAL A 58 -28.21 -5.27 18.71
CA VAL A 58 -29.53 -5.04 19.31
C VAL A 58 -30.25 -3.81 18.76
N THR A 59 -29.55 -2.83 18.18
CA THR A 59 -30.15 -1.61 17.60
C THR A 59 -31.20 -1.94 16.54
N ALA A 60 -30.86 -2.81 15.58
CA ALA A 60 -31.79 -3.22 14.53
C ALA A 60 -32.92 -4.12 15.04
N LYS A 61 -32.85 -4.58 16.30
CA LYS A 61 -33.89 -5.35 16.99
C LYS A 61 -34.82 -4.45 17.80
N LEU A 62 -35.06 -3.21 17.40
CA LEU A 62 -36.09 -2.36 18.00
C LEU A 62 -37.45 -3.07 17.94
N THR A 63 -38.24 -3.00 19.02
CA THR A 63 -39.62 -3.48 18.97
C THR A 63 -40.38 -2.76 17.85
N ILE A 64 -40.95 -3.54 16.93
CA ILE A 64 -41.72 -3.00 15.81
C ILE A 64 -42.90 -2.17 16.33
N GLY A 65 -43.02 -0.94 15.83
CA GLY A 65 -44.10 0.00 16.18
C GLY A 65 -43.89 0.78 17.48
N SER A 66 -42.74 0.63 18.15
CA SER A 66 -42.42 1.38 19.37
C SER A 66 -41.44 2.52 19.10
N THR A 67 -41.71 3.69 19.69
CA THR A 67 -40.84 4.87 19.66
C THR A 67 -40.00 5.02 20.94
N GLN A 68 -40.15 4.11 21.90
CA GLN A 68 -39.44 4.17 23.17
C GLN A 68 -37.94 3.87 22.99
N PRO A 69 -37.06 4.41 23.84
CA PRO A 69 -35.65 4.07 23.79
C PRO A 69 -35.40 2.61 24.20
N GLN A 70 -34.45 1.94 23.54
CA GLN A 70 -33.97 0.64 23.98
C GLN A 70 -33.15 0.80 25.27
N SER A 71 -33.37 -0.09 26.23
CA SER A 71 -32.49 -0.18 27.40
C SER A 71 -32.36 -1.60 27.90
N ILE A 72 -31.17 -1.94 28.37
CA ILE A 72 -30.87 -3.25 28.95
C ILE A 72 -30.14 -3.02 30.27
N LYS A 73 -30.47 -3.78 31.30
CA LYS A 73 -29.74 -3.81 32.58
C LYS A 73 -29.42 -5.25 32.96
N ILE A 74 -28.15 -5.57 33.10
CA ILE A 74 -27.65 -6.90 33.46
C ILE A 74 -26.72 -6.76 34.66
N LYS A 75 -27.01 -7.51 35.72
CA LYS A 75 -26.15 -7.63 36.90
C LYS A 75 -25.11 -8.72 36.64
N HIS A 76 -23.85 -8.41 36.88
CA HIS A 76 -22.74 -9.35 36.86
C HIS A 76 -21.84 -9.12 38.10
N SER A 77 -20.86 -9.99 38.33
CA SER A 77 -20.04 -9.98 39.56
C SER A 77 -19.30 -8.67 39.87
N ALA A 78 -19.11 -7.79 38.89
CA ALA A 78 -18.39 -6.53 39.06
C ALA A 78 -19.31 -5.30 39.10
N GLY A 79 -20.62 -5.45 38.89
CA GLY A 79 -21.55 -4.33 38.85
C GLY A 79 -22.77 -4.56 37.96
N ILE A 80 -23.34 -3.46 37.46
CA ILE A 80 -24.48 -3.47 36.55
C ILE A 80 -24.03 -2.90 35.20
N ALA A 81 -24.03 -3.78 34.19
CA ALA A 81 -23.89 -3.37 32.80
C ALA A 81 -25.25 -2.86 32.29
N GLU A 82 -25.25 -1.64 31.78
CA GLU A 82 -26.42 -0.95 31.26
C GLU A 82 -26.16 -0.45 29.84
N LEU A 83 -27.06 -0.80 28.92
CA LEU A 83 -27.13 -0.21 27.59
C LEU A 83 -28.14 0.94 27.63
N LYS A 84 -27.68 2.16 27.34
CA LYS A 84 -28.49 3.36 27.14
C LYS A 84 -27.92 4.19 26.01
N ASN A 85 -28.79 4.86 25.24
CA ASN A 85 -28.39 5.70 24.11
C ASN A 85 -27.44 4.97 23.13
N GLN A 86 -27.69 3.68 22.89
CA GLN A 86 -26.86 2.82 22.04
C GLN A 86 -25.40 2.71 22.49
N SER A 87 -25.13 2.79 23.80
CA SER A 87 -23.79 2.60 24.36
C SER A 87 -23.86 1.81 25.66
N TRP A 88 -22.90 0.89 25.85
CA TRP A 88 -22.73 0.16 27.10
C TRP A 88 -21.85 0.97 28.05
N ASN A 89 -22.24 1.09 29.32
CA ASN A 89 -21.36 1.66 30.36
C ASN A 89 -20.20 0.71 30.73
N GLN A 90 -20.39 -0.59 30.53
CA GLN A 90 -19.45 -1.66 30.84
C GLN A 90 -19.71 -2.85 29.92
N THR A 91 -18.64 -3.51 29.48
CA THR A 91 -18.68 -4.71 28.64
C THR A 91 -18.19 -5.94 29.41
N LEU A 92 -18.49 -7.12 28.89
CA LEU A 92 -18.14 -8.39 29.52
C LEU A 92 -17.45 -9.31 28.49
N GLN A 93 -16.15 -9.07 28.27
CA GLN A 93 -15.37 -9.69 27.20
C GLN A 93 -15.10 -11.20 27.38
N ASN A 94 -15.36 -11.77 28.55
CA ASN A 94 -15.16 -13.20 28.81
C ASN A 94 -16.34 -14.08 28.34
N LEU A 95 -17.22 -13.58 27.48
CA LEU A 95 -18.35 -14.31 26.90
C LEU A 95 -17.97 -14.98 25.57
N ILE A 96 -18.31 -16.26 25.43
CA ILE A 96 -18.19 -17.02 24.18
C ILE A 96 -19.59 -17.51 23.79
N ILE A 97 -20.06 -17.13 22.60
CA ILE A 97 -21.47 -17.31 22.20
C ILE A 97 -21.57 -18.15 20.92
N PHE A 98 -22.28 -19.27 21.03
CA PHE A 98 -22.79 -20.06 19.91
C PHE A 98 -24.22 -19.63 19.59
N ASP A 99 -24.43 -19.10 18.38
CA ASP A 99 -25.73 -18.74 17.81
C ASP A 99 -25.62 -18.79 16.28
N SER A 100 -26.71 -18.48 15.58
CA SER A 100 -26.69 -18.41 14.12
C SER A 100 -25.71 -17.37 13.56
N HIS A 101 -25.40 -16.31 14.32
CA HIS A 101 -24.40 -15.33 13.92
C HIS A 101 -22.98 -15.91 13.96
N TYR A 102 -22.63 -16.73 14.97
CA TYR A 102 -21.37 -17.47 15.01
C TYR A 102 -21.22 -18.38 13.77
N VAL A 103 -22.27 -19.13 13.43
CA VAL A 103 -22.27 -20.02 12.25
C VAL A 103 -22.05 -19.23 10.97
N ASN A 104 -22.86 -18.18 10.74
CA ASN A 104 -22.78 -17.31 9.57
C ASN A 104 -21.47 -16.52 9.45
N THR A 105 -20.77 -16.29 10.57
CA THR A 105 -19.52 -15.52 10.56
C THR A 105 -18.31 -16.42 10.38
N ASN A 106 -18.31 -17.61 10.97
CA ASN A 106 -17.10 -18.42 11.10
C ASN A 106 -17.11 -19.71 10.28
N VAL A 107 -18.28 -20.25 9.93
CA VAL A 107 -18.40 -21.59 9.37
C VAL A 107 -18.98 -21.54 7.95
N PHE A 108 -20.23 -21.11 7.79
CA PHE A 108 -20.92 -21.03 6.51
C PHE A 108 -22.14 -20.10 6.59
N SER A 109 -22.57 -19.56 5.44
CA SER A 109 -23.81 -18.79 5.31
C SER A 109 -24.70 -19.42 4.23
N GLY A 110 -25.95 -19.73 4.58
CA GLY A 110 -26.83 -20.53 3.72
C GLY A 110 -26.24 -21.92 3.50
N ASP A 111 -25.78 -22.21 2.28
CA ASP A 111 -25.12 -23.47 1.93
C ASP A 111 -23.65 -23.29 1.52
N ARG A 112 -23.01 -22.17 1.85
CA ARG A 112 -21.74 -21.76 1.23
C ARG A 112 -20.66 -21.38 2.23
N VAL A 113 -19.41 -21.66 1.85
CA VAL A 113 -18.19 -21.26 2.57
C VAL A 113 -17.38 -20.23 1.76
N ASP A 114 -17.73 -18.97 1.95
CA ASP A 114 -17.08 -17.82 1.30
C ASP A 114 -15.70 -17.47 1.87
N HIS A 115 -15.02 -16.52 1.19
CA HIS A 115 -13.71 -16.01 1.60
C HIS A 115 -13.68 -15.40 3.01
N THR A 116 -14.78 -14.76 3.45
CA THR A 116 -14.88 -14.21 4.81
C THR A 116 -14.81 -15.31 5.86
N HIS A 117 -15.48 -16.45 5.64
CA HIS A 117 -15.39 -17.59 6.54
C HIS A 117 -13.97 -18.16 6.57
N LYS A 118 -13.31 -18.30 5.41
CA LYS A 118 -11.90 -18.74 5.33
C LYS A 118 -10.95 -17.82 6.10
N LYS A 119 -11.20 -16.51 6.05
CA LYS A 119 -10.46 -15.51 6.84
C LYS A 119 -10.72 -15.67 8.34
N ASN A 120 -11.98 -15.76 8.76
CA ASN A 120 -12.33 -15.88 10.17
C ASN A 120 -11.87 -17.22 10.76
N LEU A 121 -11.94 -18.29 9.97
CA LEU A 121 -11.41 -19.59 10.31
C LEU A 121 -9.90 -19.53 10.60
N TYR A 122 -9.12 -18.77 9.84
CA TYR A 122 -7.69 -18.60 10.14
C TYR A 122 -7.47 -18.08 11.58
N TYR A 123 -8.20 -17.02 11.97
CA TYR A 123 -8.11 -16.46 13.31
C TYR A 123 -8.62 -17.43 14.39
N LEU A 124 -9.65 -18.21 14.08
CA LEU A 124 -10.17 -19.26 14.95
C LEU A 124 -9.11 -20.36 15.20
N LEU A 125 -8.41 -20.78 14.15
CA LEU A 125 -7.47 -21.90 14.20
C LEU A 125 -6.14 -21.55 14.87
N ILE A 126 -5.63 -20.33 14.68
CA ILE A 126 -4.37 -19.91 15.32
C ILE A 126 -4.56 -19.53 16.80
N GLY A 127 -5.79 -19.20 17.20
CA GLY A 127 -6.14 -18.82 18.58
C GLY A 127 -5.72 -17.40 18.98
N GLU A 128 -6.20 -16.96 20.14
CA GLU A 128 -6.05 -15.57 20.64
C GLU A 128 -4.58 -15.14 20.79
N GLN A 129 -3.71 -16.02 21.27
CA GLN A 129 -2.27 -15.74 21.45
C GLN A 129 -1.57 -15.42 20.12
N CYS A 130 -1.86 -16.18 19.06
CA CYS A 130 -1.29 -15.94 17.74
C CYS A 130 -1.83 -14.64 17.11
N VAL A 131 -3.10 -14.28 17.39
CA VAL A 131 -3.67 -12.99 16.96
C VAL A 131 -2.94 -11.82 17.63
N GLN A 132 -2.70 -11.90 18.94
CA GLN A 132 -1.96 -10.88 19.67
C GLN A 132 -0.52 -10.72 19.14
N LEU A 133 0.19 -11.84 18.94
CA LEU A 133 1.53 -11.82 18.34
C LEU A 133 1.55 -11.18 16.95
N ALA A 134 0.54 -11.45 16.11
CA ALA A 134 0.42 -10.83 14.80
C ALA A 134 0.23 -9.29 14.89
N GLN A 135 -0.62 -8.82 15.82
CA GLN A 135 -0.80 -7.39 16.07
C GLN A 135 0.47 -6.70 16.59
N GLU A 136 1.22 -7.37 17.48
CA GLU A 136 2.50 -6.87 17.96
C GLU A 136 3.54 -6.77 16.85
N ILE A 137 3.57 -7.74 15.92
CA ILE A 137 4.45 -7.71 14.74
C ILE A 137 4.09 -6.53 13.82
N ASP A 138 2.81 -6.30 13.57
CA ASP A 138 2.34 -5.18 12.76
C ASP A 138 2.73 -3.83 13.39
N GLN A 139 2.57 -3.70 14.71
CA GLN A 139 2.98 -2.49 15.43
C GLN A 139 4.50 -2.27 15.39
N LEU A 140 5.29 -3.33 15.56
CA LEU A 140 6.75 -3.25 15.40
C LEU A 140 7.13 -2.84 13.97
N ASP A 141 6.43 -3.31 12.95
CA ASP A 141 6.69 -2.92 11.56
C ASP A 141 6.43 -1.44 11.30
N ILE A 142 5.33 -0.90 11.85
CA ILE A 142 5.02 0.55 11.78
C ILE A 142 6.16 1.34 12.43
N ASN A 143 6.53 0.99 13.66
CA ASN A 143 7.57 1.71 14.41
C ASN A 143 8.94 1.65 13.69
N ILE A 144 9.32 0.48 13.13
CA ILE A 144 10.58 0.32 12.38
C ILE A 144 10.61 1.21 11.13
N ARG A 145 9.47 1.35 10.43
CA ARG A 145 9.37 2.23 9.25
C ARG A 145 9.54 3.69 9.63
N GLU A 146 8.88 4.16 10.70
CA GLU A 146 9.01 5.53 11.20
C GLU A 146 10.45 5.85 11.61
N LEU A 147 11.09 4.98 12.40
CA LEU A 147 12.50 5.15 12.78
C LEU A 147 13.41 5.11 11.53
N GLY A 148 13.10 4.25 10.56
CA GLY A 148 13.83 4.16 9.30
C GLY A 148 13.76 5.44 8.46
N GLN A 149 12.61 6.11 8.45
CA GLN A 149 12.44 7.40 7.79
C GLN A 149 13.27 8.49 8.49
N ASN A 150 13.19 8.59 9.82
CA ASN A 150 13.97 9.56 10.59
C ASN A 150 15.48 9.39 10.36
N LEU A 151 15.99 8.15 10.38
CA LEU A 151 17.40 7.87 10.09
C LEU A 151 17.79 8.28 8.67
N LYS A 152 16.92 8.09 7.68
CA LYS A 152 17.20 8.53 6.30
C LYS A 152 17.29 10.05 6.21
N GLU A 153 16.39 10.77 6.87
CA GLU A 153 16.37 12.23 6.89
C GLU A 153 17.59 12.80 7.61
N TRP A 154 17.91 12.30 8.81
CA TRP A 154 19.10 12.71 9.57
C TRP A 154 20.40 12.34 8.87
N GLY A 155 20.48 11.13 8.28
CA GLY A 155 21.64 10.72 7.49
C GLY A 155 21.87 11.64 6.30
N ALA A 156 20.81 12.06 5.60
CA ALA A 156 20.90 13.02 4.50
C ALA A 156 21.26 14.44 4.97
N GLU A 157 20.83 14.86 6.17
CA GLU A 157 21.25 16.14 6.76
C GLU A 157 22.74 16.13 7.11
N ILE A 158 23.22 15.07 7.75
CA ILE A 158 24.63 14.92 8.13
C ILE A 158 25.51 14.81 6.87
N GLN A 159 25.12 14.00 5.88
CA GLN A 159 25.86 13.86 4.62
C GLN A 159 26.02 15.20 3.89
N ARG A 160 25.03 16.09 3.95
CA ARG A 160 25.10 17.44 3.35
C ARG A 160 26.13 18.36 4.02
N ARG A 161 26.53 18.08 5.27
CA ARG A 161 27.57 18.86 5.97
C ARG A 161 28.99 18.35 5.68
N ILE A 162 29.14 17.12 5.17
CA ILE A 162 30.45 16.53 4.88
C ILE A 162 31.15 17.30 3.75
N VAL A 163 32.42 17.63 3.96
CA VAL A 163 33.26 18.32 2.99
C VAL A 163 33.97 17.31 2.08
N GLY A 164 33.87 17.48 0.77
CA GLY A 164 34.49 16.59 -0.23
C GLY A 164 33.82 15.21 -0.34
N GLU A 165 34.54 14.22 -0.86
CA GLU A 165 33.99 12.90 -1.24
C GLU A 165 34.04 11.85 -0.11
N MET A 166 33.86 12.24 1.15
CA MET A 166 33.81 11.27 2.26
C MET A 166 32.42 10.64 2.40
N ASN A 167 32.38 9.31 2.55
CA ASN A 167 31.12 8.60 2.80
C ASN A 167 30.64 8.76 4.26
N PHE A 168 29.33 8.66 4.46
CA PHE A 168 28.68 8.82 5.77
C PHE A 168 29.28 7.89 6.85
N ASP A 169 29.45 6.61 6.54
CA ASP A 169 29.88 5.59 7.51
C ASP A 169 31.33 5.82 8.00
N THR A 170 32.20 6.28 7.10
CA THR A 170 33.57 6.72 7.42
C THR A 170 33.53 7.96 8.30
N PHE A 171 32.67 8.93 7.97
CA PHE A 171 32.55 10.17 8.75
C PHE A 171 32.09 9.92 10.19
N ILE A 172 31.06 9.09 10.40
CA ILE A 172 30.53 8.80 11.75
C ILE A 172 31.49 7.96 12.61
N SER A 173 32.49 7.32 11.98
CA SER A 173 33.52 6.49 12.61
C SER A 173 34.86 7.20 12.83
N LEU A 174 35.00 8.46 12.40
CA LEU A 174 36.18 9.29 12.69
C LEU A 174 36.40 9.42 14.20
N THR A 175 37.68 9.49 14.58
CA THR A 175 38.15 9.69 15.95
C THR A 175 38.60 11.14 16.17
N GLU A 176 38.51 11.61 17.42
CA GLU A 176 38.91 12.96 17.78
C GLU A 176 40.43 13.13 17.64
N VAL A 177 40.87 14.26 17.09
CA VAL A 177 42.28 14.58 16.87
C VAL A 177 42.65 15.81 17.69
N GLU A 178 43.66 15.68 18.55
CA GLU A 178 44.16 16.81 19.34
C GLU A 178 44.83 17.87 18.46
N ASN A 179 44.66 19.15 18.82
CA ASN A 179 45.26 20.30 18.13
C ASN A 179 44.90 20.40 16.63
N ILE A 180 43.71 19.93 16.25
CA ILE A 180 43.24 19.88 14.85
C ILE A 180 43.29 21.22 14.13
N ASP A 181 43.01 22.33 14.83
CA ASP A 181 43.07 23.68 14.27
C ASP A 181 44.48 24.05 13.78
N SER A 182 45.52 23.63 14.50
CA SER A 182 46.92 23.86 14.09
C SER A 182 47.25 23.11 12.81
N TYR A 183 46.76 21.87 12.66
CA TYR A 183 46.96 21.08 11.45
C TYR A 183 46.21 21.66 10.25
N ILE A 184 44.97 22.13 10.45
CA ILE A 184 44.18 22.81 9.41
C ILE A 184 44.93 24.05 8.92
N SER A 185 45.37 24.94 9.82
CA SER A 185 46.08 26.15 9.41
C SER A 185 47.40 25.88 8.69
N LYS A 186 48.16 24.85 9.10
CA LYS A 186 49.37 24.43 8.38
C LYS A 186 49.06 23.95 6.96
N GLN A 187 47.98 23.19 6.81
CA GLN A 187 47.55 22.65 5.52
C GLN A 187 47.00 23.73 4.59
N GLU A 188 46.25 24.71 5.11
CA GLU A 188 45.75 25.86 4.36
C GLU A 188 46.91 26.72 3.83
N ASN A 189 47.89 27.04 4.68
CA ASN A 189 49.08 27.79 4.26
C ASN A 189 49.87 27.06 3.16
N LEU A 190 49.97 25.73 3.23
CA LEU A 190 50.61 24.93 2.19
C LEU A 190 49.84 25.04 0.86
N ILE A 191 48.51 24.90 0.89
CA ILE A 191 47.69 25.03 -0.33
C ILE A 191 47.81 26.43 -0.93
N GLU A 192 47.74 27.49 -0.13
CA GLU A 192 47.88 28.88 -0.60
C GLU A 192 49.25 29.10 -1.29
N SER A 193 50.32 28.51 -0.74
CA SER A 193 51.65 28.57 -1.36
C SER A 193 51.71 27.85 -2.70
N LEU A 194 51.01 26.71 -2.83
CA LEU A 194 50.94 25.93 -4.07
C LEU A 194 50.07 26.61 -5.13
N GLU A 195 48.96 27.25 -4.74
CA GLU A 195 48.09 28.02 -5.65
C GLU A 195 48.84 29.18 -6.29
N LYS A 196 49.56 29.97 -5.49
CA LYS A 196 50.43 31.07 -5.99
C LYS A 196 51.50 30.57 -6.96
N THR A 197 52.03 29.38 -6.69
CA THR A 197 53.04 28.73 -7.53
C THR A 197 52.47 28.29 -8.89
N LEU A 198 51.25 27.78 -8.92
CA LEU A 198 50.53 27.42 -10.16
C LEU A 198 50.13 28.63 -11.00
N GLU A 199 49.73 29.73 -10.36
CA GLU A 199 49.40 30.99 -11.04
C GLU A 199 50.60 31.52 -11.84
N ILE A 200 51.80 31.50 -11.25
CA ILE A 200 53.06 31.86 -11.92
C ILE A 200 53.38 30.93 -13.10
N LYS A 201 53.14 29.62 -12.97
CA LYS A 201 53.39 28.64 -14.04
C LYS A 201 52.48 28.86 -15.25
N ASN A 202 51.21 29.21 -15.01
CA ASN A 202 50.17 29.28 -16.03
C ASN A 202 50.07 30.63 -16.77
N THR A 203 50.60 31.73 -16.22
CA THR A 203 50.56 33.03 -16.91
C THR A 203 51.44 33.05 -18.17
N SER A 204 50.91 33.55 -19.30
CA SER A 204 51.64 33.61 -20.57
C SER A 204 52.84 34.58 -20.56
N PRO A 205 53.90 34.31 -21.36
CA PRO A 205 54.97 35.27 -21.61
C PRO A 205 54.50 36.45 -22.49
N LEU A 206 55.37 37.42 -22.73
CA LEU A 206 55.12 38.51 -23.68
C LEU A 206 55.31 38.02 -25.13
N ILE A 207 54.69 38.69 -26.09
CA ILE A 207 54.64 38.35 -27.51
C ILE A 207 55.49 39.33 -28.32
N THR A 208 56.34 38.85 -29.23
CA THR A 208 57.07 39.70 -30.18
C THR A 208 56.15 40.19 -31.30
N ILE A 209 56.26 41.46 -31.68
CA ILE A 209 55.46 42.11 -32.72
C ILE A 209 56.17 42.03 -34.07
N GLN A 210 55.46 41.64 -35.14
CA GLN A 210 56.02 41.63 -36.49
C GLN A 210 55.23 42.58 -37.40
N LEU A 211 55.94 43.49 -38.07
CA LEU A 211 55.39 44.34 -39.11
C LEU A 211 55.57 43.69 -40.50
N PRO A 212 54.71 43.99 -41.49
CA PRO A 212 54.87 43.51 -42.84
C PRO A 212 56.13 44.10 -43.48
N THR A 213 56.82 43.29 -44.28
CA THR A 213 58.00 43.72 -45.03
C THR A 213 57.57 44.44 -46.32
N PHE A 214 58.10 45.63 -46.56
CA PHE A 214 57.90 46.35 -47.82
C PHE A 214 59.20 46.36 -48.63
N ASP A 215 59.22 45.67 -49.78
CA ASP A 215 60.38 45.65 -50.68
C ASP A 215 60.37 46.88 -51.59
N LEU A 216 61.20 47.87 -51.26
CA LEU A 216 61.35 49.09 -52.04
C LEU A 216 61.79 48.76 -53.48
N ASN A 217 62.79 47.89 -53.68
CA ASN A 217 63.36 47.63 -55.00
C ASN A 217 62.34 46.97 -55.94
N GLU A 218 61.55 46.02 -55.42
CA GLU A 218 60.46 45.38 -56.17
C GLU A 218 59.41 46.41 -56.59
N PHE A 219 59.05 47.31 -55.67
CA PHE A 219 58.09 48.38 -55.91
C PHE A 219 58.58 49.41 -56.93
N GLU A 220 59.81 49.94 -56.79
CA GLU A 220 60.40 50.92 -57.72
C GLU A 220 60.47 50.34 -59.14
N LYS A 221 60.95 49.09 -59.25
CA LYS A 221 61.01 48.38 -60.53
C LYS A 221 59.64 48.28 -61.19
N ASN A 222 58.58 47.97 -60.44
CA ASN A 222 57.24 47.85 -61.00
C ASN A 222 56.71 49.18 -61.57
N VAL A 223 56.84 50.27 -60.81
CA VAL A 223 56.32 51.57 -61.24
C VAL A 223 57.12 52.19 -62.39
N GLU A 224 58.39 51.81 -62.55
CA GLU A 224 59.29 52.27 -63.62
C GLU A 224 59.29 51.45 -64.91
N ILE A 225 58.83 50.19 -64.90
CA ILE A 225 58.82 49.35 -66.11
C ILE A 225 57.95 50.00 -67.20
N THR A 226 58.48 50.11 -68.41
CA THR A 226 57.77 50.54 -69.62
C THR A 226 58.05 49.56 -70.77
N ILE A 227 57.27 49.60 -71.84
CA ILE A 227 57.46 48.76 -73.02
C ILE A 227 58.13 49.60 -74.10
N GLU A 228 59.41 49.36 -74.39
CA GLU A 228 60.18 50.08 -75.42
C GLU A 228 59.79 49.74 -76.88
N LYS A 229 58.68 49.02 -77.09
CA LYS A 229 58.31 48.42 -78.39
C LYS A 229 56.83 48.54 -78.75
N ILE A 230 56.25 49.71 -78.50
CA ILE A 230 55.17 50.22 -79.35
C ILE A 230 55.83 51.35 -80.15
N THR A 231 55.93 51.21 -81.48
CA THR A 231 56.53 52.27 -82.32
C THR A 231 55.82 53.58 -82.01
N GLY A 232 56.54 54.68 -81.74
CA GLY A 232 55.93 55.95 -81.29
C GLY A 232 54.81 56.47 -82.20
N ASP A 233 54.84 56.10 -83.48
CA ASP A 233 53.79 56.35 -84.46
C ASP A 233 52.46 55.62 -84.16
N ILE A 234 52.50 54.40 -83.61
CA ILE A 234 51.30 53.64 -83.19
C ILE A 234 50.68 54.28 -81.94
N GLU A 235 51.50 54.66 -80.96
CA GLU A 235 51.03 55.28 -79.71
C GLU A 235 50.42 56.67 -79.94
N GLU A 236 51.07 57.54 -80.74
CA GLU A 236 50.51 58.86 -81.07
C GLU A 236 49.19 58.74 -81.84
N LYS A 237 49.11 57.83 -82.82
CA LYS A 237 47.87 57.58 -83.56
C LYS A 237 46.75 57.07 -82.65
N PHE A 238 47.07 56.21 -81.69
CA PHE A 238 46.11 55.70 -80.71
C PHE A 238 45.65 56.79 -79.74
N LYS A 239 46.56 57.57 -79.14
CA LYS A 239 46.24 58.69 -78.24
C LYS A 239 45.43 59.77 -78.95
N HIS A 240 45.81 60.13 -80.18
CA HIS A 240 45.05 61.07 -81.01
C HIS A 240 43.62 60.57 -81.24
N ARG A 241 43.42 59.25 -81.44
CA ARG A 241 42.08 58.67 -81.60
C ARG A 241 41.27 58.68 -80.30
N CYS A 242 41.91 58.41 -79.16
CA CYS A 242 41.25 58.42 -77.85
C CYS A 242 40.70 59.80 -77.46
N ASN A 243 41.35 60.89 -77.88
CA ASN A 243 40.87 62.26 -77.65
C ASN A 243 39.46 62.52 -78.21
N TYR A 244 39.01 61.77 -79.23
CA TYR A 244 37.68 61.90 -79.81
C TYR A 244 36.60 61.07 -79.10
N LEU A 245 36.99 60.14 -78.22
CA LEU A 245 36.11 59.11 -77.65
C LEU A 245 35.83 59.29 -76.15
N GLY A 246 36.58 60.15 -75.44
CA GLY A 246 36.34 60.50 -74.03
C GLY A 246 37.21 59.76 -73.00
N ASN A 247 36.72 59.62 -71.76
CA ASN A 247 37.43 58.96 -70.66
C ASN A 247 37.22 57.44 -70.66
N ASN A 248 38.19 56.66 -70.17
CA ASN A 248 38.19 55.18 -70.11
C ASN A 248 38.08 54.46 -71.46
N VAL A 249 38.39 55.17 -72.55
CA VAL A 249 38.30 54.65 -73.92
C VAL A 249 39.25 53.49 -74.16
N GLU A 250 40.43 53.49 -73.55
CA GLU A 250 41.42 52.42 -73.72
C GLU A 250 40.88 51.05 -73.27
N ILE A 251 40.18 51.01 -72.12
CA ILE A 251 39.53 49.80 -71.61
C ILE A 251 38.42 49.36 -72.57
N TRP A 252 37.57 50.30 -73.00
CA TRP A 252 36.47 50.02 -73.91
C TRP A 252 36.93 49.51 -75.28
N ILE A 253 37.98 50.10 -75.86
CA ILE A 253 38.57 49.64 -77.13
C ILE A 253 39.15 48.23 -76.96
N LYS A 254 39.86 47.96 -75.86
CA LYS A 254 40.43 46.64 -75.59
C LYS A 254 39.33 45.57 -75.47
N GLU A 255 38.31 45.81 -74.66
CA GLU A 255 37.15 44.92 -74.57
C GLU A 255 36.46 44.74 -75.93
N GLY A 256 36.33 45.85 -76.70
CA GLY A 256 35.79 45.84 -78.06
C GLY A 256 36.55 44.95 -79.05
N ILE A 257 37.89 44.92 -78.98
CA ILE A 257 38.73 44.02 -79.78
C ILE A 257 38.48 42.57 -79.41
N ASP A 258 38.37 42.28 -78.10
CA ASP A 258 38.19 40.91 -77.63
C ASP A 258 36.83 40.31 -78.07
N PHE A 259 35.84 41.15 -78.42
CA PHE A 259 34.55 40.74 -79.02
C PHE A 259 34.61 40.46 -80.53
N ILE A 260 35.74 40.70 -81.21
CA ILE A 260 35.92 40.35 -82.63
C ILE A 260 36.23 38.84 -82.69
N HIS A 261 35.20 38.01 -82.94
CA HIS A 261 35.33 36.56 -82.98
C HIS A 261 35.68 36.02 -84.40
N ASN A 262 36.64 35.10 -84.45
CA ASN A 262 37.50 34.75 -85.60
C ASN A 262 36.93 33.77 -86.65
N GLU A 263 35.81 34.06 -87.32
CA GLU A 263 35.47 33.29 -88.54
C GLU A 263 35.12 34.15 -89.78
N GLU A 264 34.57 35.35 -89.63
CA GLU A 264 34.26 36.23 -90.79
C GLU A 264 34.99 37.57 -90.77
N ASN A 265 35.76 37.86 -89.71
CA ASN A 265 36.57 39.08 -89.56
C ASN A 265 35.75 40.37 -89.83
N CYS A 266 34.51 40.40 -89.34
CA CYS A 266 33.56 41.50 -89.53
C CYS A 266 33.32 42.27 -88.23
N CYS A 267 32.95 43.55 -88.34
CA CYS A 267 32.59 44.39 -87.21
C CYS A 267 31.32 43.84 -86.54
N PRO A 268 31.34 43.53 -85.23
CA PRO A 268 30.18 42.94 -84.55
C PRO A 268 28.97 43.88 -84.46
N PHE A 269 29.16 45.18 -84.73
CA PHE A 269 28.08 46.16 -84.70
C PHE A 269 27.42 46.36 -86.06
N CYS A 270 28.21 46.62 -87.11
CA CYS A 270 27.68 47.00 -88.42
C CYS A 270 27.83 45.91 -89.50
N GLY A 271 28.48 44.78 -89.19
CA GLY A 271 28.68 43.66 -90.11
C GLY A 271 29.67 43.93 -91.24
N GLN A 272 30.38 45.06 -91.24
CA GLN A 272 31.37 45.38 -92.27
C GLN A 272 32.66 44.58 -92.06
N SER A 273 33.26 44.07 -93.14
CA SER A 273 34.56 43.40 -93.10
C SER A 273 35.66 44.33 -92.53
N LEU A 274 36.46 43.79 -91.62
CA LEU A 274 37.57 44.45 -90.94
C LEU A 274 38.94 44.06 -91.51
N GLU A 275 39.00 43.19 -92.52
CA GLU A 275 40.27 42.64 -93.05
C GLU A 275 41.27 43.73 -93.50
N ASN A 276 40.77 44.87 -93.98
CA ASN A 276 41.58 45.99 -94.44
C ASN A 276 41.54 47.21 -93.51
N SER A 277 41.02 47.05 -92.29
CA SER A 277 40.94 48.13 -91.31
C SER A 277 42.30 48.41 -90.68
N SER A 278 42.95 49.49 -91.10
CA SER A 278 44.18 49.97 -90.46
C SER A 278 44.00 50.29 -88.97
N LEU A 279 42.77 50.62 -88.54
CA LEU A 279 42.44 50.99 -87.17
C LEU A 279 42.41 49.78 -86.23
N ILE A 280 41.87 48.64 -86.66
CA ILE A 280 41.82 47.40 -85.85
C ILE A 280 43.22 46.80 -85.70
N LYS A 281 44.03 46.87 -86.77
CA LYS A 281 45.43 46.48 -86.71
C LYS A 281 46.24 47.37 -85.75
N LEU A 282 46.04 48.69 -85.82
CA LEU A 282 46.63 49.65 -84.87
C LEU A 282 46.32 49.29 -83.41
N TYR A 283 45.07 48.93 -83.12
CA TYR A 283 44.67 48.58 -81.75
C TYR A 283 45.23 47.23 -81.29
N SER A 284 45.27 46.22 -82.17
CA SER A 284 45.86 44.91 -81.84
C SER A 284 47.37 45.00 -81.61
N ASP A 285 48.07 45.82 -82.40
CA ASP A 285 49.51 46.07 -82.24
C ASP A 285 49.80 46.89 -80.95
N TYR A 286 48.87 47.76 -80.52
CA TYR A 286 48.96 48.51 -79.26
C TYR A 286 48.73 47.62 -78.03
N PHE A 287 47.77 46.70 -78.06
CA PHE A 287 47.44 45.79 -76.94
C PHE A 287 48.09 44.40 -77.07
N ASN A 288 49.43 44.35 -77.10
CA ASN A 288 50.19 43.10 -77.21
C ASN A 288 50.35 42.35 -75.86
N ASP A 289 50.92 41.14 -75.90
CA ASP A 289 51.16 40.30 -74.70
C ASP A 289 51.99 41.01 -73.62
N ALA A 290 52.97 41.83 -74.02
CA ALA A 290 53.82 42.57 -73.09
C ALA A 290 53.02 43.63 -72.28
N TYR A 291 52.00 44.25 -72.88
CA TYR A 291 51.08 45.17 -72.18
C TYR A 291 50.23 44.43 -71.13
N LEU A 292 49.74 43.24 -71.48
CA LEU A 292 48.93 42.41 -70.58
C LEU A 292 49.75 41.92 -69.38
N ASP A 293 51.01 41.51 -69.61
CA ASP A 293 51.93 41.09 -68.54
C ASP A 293 52.24 42.23 -67.55
N LEU A 294 52.46 43.46 -68.05
CA LEU A 294 52.73 44.62 -67.20
C LEU A 294 51.53 44.99 -66.30
N LYS A 295 50.31 44.92 -66.86
CA LYS A 295 49.07 45.13 -66.10
C LYS A 295 48.87 44.04 -65.04
N LYS A 296 49.22 42.79 -65.35
CA LYS A 296 49.16 41.67 -64.39
C LYS A 296 50.13 41.87 -63.23
N ILE A 297 51.39 42.24 -63.49
CA ILE A 297 52.40 42.50 -62.45
C ILE A 297 51.96 43.67 -61.53
N THR A 298 51.43 44.73 -62.12
CA THR A 298 50.94 45.90 -61.36
C THR A 298 49.76 45.53 -60.46
N ASN A 299 48.78 44.79 -60.98
CA ASN A 299 47.61 44.34 -60.21
C ASN A 299 47.98 43.34 -59.11
N GLN A 300 48.94 42.44 -59.36
CA GLN A 300 49.46 41.52 -58.35
C GLN A 300 50.16 42.26 -57.21
N SER A 301 50.95 43.29 -57.53
CA SER A 301 51.61 44.12 -56.51
C SER A 301 50.61 44.95 -55.71
N LEU A 302 49.54 45.46 -56.35
CA LEU A 302 48.46 46.15 -55.65
C LEU A 302 47.71 45.20 -54.70
N ALA A 303 47.39 43.98 -55.15
CA ALA A 303 46.73 42.98 -54.30
C ALA A 303 47.61 42.54 -53.12
N LYS A 304 48.93 42.39 -53.35
CA LYS A 304 49.91 42.10 -52.28
C LYS A 304 49.94 43.24 -51.26
N LEU A 305 50.00 44.49 -51.71
CA LEU A 305 49.95 45.66 -50.83
C LEU A 305 48.66 45.71 -50.00
N GLU A 306 47.50 45.50 -50.63
CA GLU A 306 46.20 45.51 -49.93
C GLU A 306 46.06 44.36 -48.91
N HIS A 307 46.75 43.23 -49.13
CA HIS A 307 46.81 42.12 -48.19
C HIS A 307 47.75 42.41 -47.01
N ASP A 308 49.01 42.74 -47.31
CA ASP A 308 50.07 42.94 -46.31
C ASP A 308 49.77 44.14 -45.41
N PHE A 309 49.16 45.19 -45.97
CA PHE A 309 48.78 46.42 -45.27
C PHE A 309 47.30 46.44 -44.84
N SER A 310 46.65 45.28 -44.72
CA SER A 310 45.22 45.20 -44.40
C SER A 310 44.88 45.65 -42.97
N PRO A 311 43.64 46.13 -42.73
CA PRO A 311 43.17 46.46 -41.38
C PRO A 311 43.25 45.29 -40.39
N ASN A 312 43.10 44.04 -40.87
CA ASN A 312 43.19 42.86 -40.03
C ASN A 312 44.61 42.68 -39.45
N CYS A 313 45.65 42.93 -40.23
CA CYS A 313 47.04 42.89 -39.74
C CYS A 313 47.27 43.92 -38.62
N LEU A 314 46.75 45.15 -38.78
CA LEU A 314 46.81 46.18 -37.74
C LEU A 314 46.05 45.79 -36.46
N ILE A 315 44.88 45.15 -36.58
CA ILE A 315 44.12 44.65 -35.42
C ILE A 315 44.90 43.59 -34.67
N ILE A 316 45.56 42.67 -35.38
CA ILE A 316 46.41 41.63 -34.76
C ILE A 316 47.55 42.31 -33.96
N ILE A 317 48.26 43.26 -34.56
CA ILE A 317 49.34 44.00 -33.89
C ILE A 317 48.82 44.77 -32.66
N GLN A 318 47.64 45.41 -32.78
CA GLN A 318 47.01 46.11 -31.65
C GLN A 318 46.67 45.14 -30.50
N GLY A 319 46.13 43.97 -30.83
CA GLY A 319 45.82 42.92 -29.86
C GLY A 319 47.05 42.41 -29.13
N GLN A 320 48.13 42.12 -29.87
CA GLN A 320 49.40 41.66 -29.29
C GLN A 320 50.02 42.70 -28.35
N LEU A 321 49.99 43.99 -28.71
CA LEU A 321 50.46 45.07 -27.82
C LEU A 321 49.60 45.19 -26.56
N ALA A 322 48.28 45.07 -26.67
CA ALA A 322 47.38 45.10 -25.51
C ALA A 322 47.57 43.89 -24.58
N GLU A 323 47.82 42.71 -25.15
CA GLU A 323 48.16 41.50 -24.39
C GLU A 323 49.47 41.67 -23.63
N ASN A 324 50.51 42.24 -24.26
CA ASN A 324 51.77 42.53 -23.59
C ASN A 324 51.62 43.55 -22.45
N ILE A 325 50.80 44.58 -22.61
CA ILE A 325 50.49 45.52 -21.53
C ILE A 325 49.89 44.75 -20.34
N THR A 326 48.91 43.87 -20.59
CA THR A 326 48.25 43.06 -19.56
C THR A 326 49.25 42.12 -18.87
N ASN A 327 50.01 41.33 -19.64
CA ASN A 327 51.00 40.40 -19.10
C ASN A 327 52.11 41.12 -18.33
N SER A 328 52.50 42.33 -18.77
CA SER A 328 53.52 43.13 -18.06
C SER A 328 53.09 43.54 -16.66
N VAL A 329 51.80 43.84 -16.42
CA VAL A 329 51.29 44.21 -15.09
C VAL A 329 51.47 43.06 -14.10
N PHE A 330 51.19 41.83 -14.53
CA PHE A 330 51.41 40.63 -13.72
C PHE A 330 52.91 40.41 -13.46
N TRP A 331 53.72 40.37 -14.51
CA TRP A 331 55.14 40.02 -14.39
C TRP A 331 55.97 41.06 -13.62
N ARG A 332 55.55 42.34 -13.58
CA ARG A 332 56.17 43.38 -12.73
C ARG A 332 56.14 43.04 -11.23
N GLN A 333 55.23 42.18 -10.79
CA GLN A 333 55.17 41.74 -9.39
C GLN A 333 56.26 40.71 -9.05
N HIS A 334 56.84 40.06 -10.06
CA HIS A 334 57.75 38.93 -9.91
C HIS A 334 59.16 39.16 -10.51
N ILE A 335 59.27 40.07 -11.48
CA ILE A 335 60.51 40.37 -12.19
C ILE A 335 60.81 41.87 -12.05
N ASN A 336 61.95 42.18 -11.45
CA ASN A 336 62.41 43.55 -11.23
C ASN A 336 63.25 44.05 -12.41
N GLU A 337 62.63 44.22 -13.58
CA GLU A 337 63.25 44.75 -14.80
C GLU A 337 62.35 45.78 -15.50
N SER A 338 62.92 46.51 -16.45
CA SER A 338 62.16 47.44 -17.29
C SER A 338 61.36 46.66 -18.33
N PHE A 339 60.05 46.91 -18.40
CA PHE A 339 59.17 46.32 -19.41
C PHE A 339 59.03 47.26 -20.61
N PRO A 340 59.05 46.72 -21.84
CA PRO A 340 58.97 47.54 -23.04
C PRO A 340 57.56 48.14 -23.20
N ASP A 341 57.49 49.38 -23.66
CA ASP A 341 56.24 50.09 -23.99
C ASP A 341 56.34 50.64 -25.42
N PHE A 342 55.27 50.49 -26.19
CA PHE A 342 55.22 50.94 -27.58
C PHE A 342 53.84 51.51 -27.91
N GLN A 343 53.82 52.70 -28.51
CA GLN A 343 52.58 53.37 -28.86
C GLN A 343 52.06 52.86 -30.21
N PHE A 344 50.96 52.10 -30.20
CA PHE A 344 50.31 51.58 -31.41
C PHE A 344 50.00 52.66 -32.47
N ASN A 345 49.67 53.88 -32.02
CA ASN A 345 49.39 55.00 -32.92
C ASN A 345 50.56 55.33 -33.85
N LEU A 346 51.81 55.13 -33.42
CA LEU A 346 52.99 55.36 -34.26
C LEU A 346 53.07 54.36 -35.42
N ILE A 347 52.75 53.09 -35.15
CA ILE A 347 52.64 52.03 -36.17
C ILE A 347 51.54 52.39 -37.16
N LYS A 348 50.35 52.69 -36.65
CA LYS A 348 49.18 53.00 -37.49
C LYS A 348 49.44 54.20 -38.41
N CYS A 349 49.98 55.30 -37.88
CA CYS A 349 50.24 56.50 -38.69
C CYS A 349 51.23 56.22 -39.83
N THR A 350 52.37 55.59 -39.54
CA THR A 350 53.39 55.32 -40.55
C THR A 350 52.97 54.23 -41.54
N TRP A 351 52.13 53.29 -41.11
CA TRP A 351 51.49 52.28 -41.94
C TRP A 351 50.50 52.91 -42.94
N ASP A 352 49.58 53.73 -42.45
CA ASP A 352 48.57 54.40 -43.28
C ASP A 352 49.22 55.34 -44.30
N GLU A 353 50.27 56.07 -43.89
CA GLU A 353 51.08 56.93 -44.77
C GLU A 353 51.72 56.13 -45.93
N LEU A 354 52.45 55.06 -45.62
CA LEU A 354 53.11 54.25 -46.65
C LEU A 354 52.08 53.55 -47.56
N TYR A 355 51.02 52.98 -46.99
CA TYR A 355 49.97 52.32 -47.74
C TYR A 355 49.29 53.28 -48.73
N ALA A 356 48.92 54.49 -48.30
CA ALA A 356 48.26 55.47 -49.16
C ALA A 356 49.15 55.89 -50.33
N GLU A 357 50.42 56.21 -50.07
CA GLU A 357 51.37 56.62 -51.11
C GLU A 357 51.68 55.48 -52.08
N ALA A 358 51.95 54.27 -51.57
CA ALA A 358 52.23 53.09 -52.37
C ALA A 358 51.03 52.71 -53.27
N ARG A 359 49.82 52.75 -52.70
CA ARG A 359 48.58 52.45 -53.40
C ARG A 359 48.27 53.47 -54.49
N ASN A 360 48.49 54.75 -54.23
CA ASN A 360 48.30 55.80 -55.22
C ASN A 360 49.22 55.63 -56.44
N CYS A 361 50.51 55.32 -56.21
CA CYS A 361 51.45 55.01 -57.27
C CYS A 361 51.01 53.79 -58.10
N LEU A 362 50.61 52.68 -57.47
CA LEU A 362 50.18 51.47 -58.17
C LEU A 362 48.85 51.65 -58.92
N ILE A 363 47.89 52.42 -58.38
CA ILE A 363 46.63 52.75 -59.08
C ILE A 363 46.90 53.61 -60.30
N ASN A 364 47.74 54.63 -60.16
CA ASN A 364 48.13 55.46 -61.29
C ASN A 364 48.84 54.60 -62.35
N LYS A 365 49.70 53.66 -61.92
CA LYS A 365 50.40 52.73 -62.82
C LYS A 365 49.41 51.81 -63.54
N SER A 366 48.40 51.31 -62.83
CA SER A 366 47.36 50.47 -63.43
C SER A 366 46.49 51.22 -64.45
N LYS A 367 46.30 52.53 -64.30
CA LYS A 367 45.53 53.36 -65.23
C LYS A 367 46.31 53.71 -66.50
N ALA A 368 47.64 53.81 -66.40
CA ALA A 368 48.53 54.06 -67.51
C ALA A 368 49.75 53.12 -67.43
N PRO A 369 49.59 51.81 -67.79
CA PRO A 369 50.63 50.80 -67.56
C PRO A 369 51.97 51.13 -68.24
N LEU A 370 51.92 51.79 -69.39
CA LEU A 370 53.09 52.15 -70.19
C LEU A 370 53.86 53.35 -69.65
N ASP A 371 53.22 54.20 -68.86
CA ASP A 371 53.83 55.42 -68.32
C ASP A 371 54.76 55.06 -67.15
N LYS A 372 55.95 55.64 -67.15
CA LYS A 372 56.82 55.60 -65.97
C LYS A 372 56.22 56.49 -64.89
N ILE A 373 56.08 55.97 -63.69
CA ILE A 373 55.65 56.76 -62.54
C ILE A 373 56.88 57.11 -61.72
N GLU A 374 57.22 58.40 -61.73
CA GLU A 374 58.24 58.92 -60.82
C GLU A 374 57.75 58.79 -59.38
N ILE A 375 58.60 58.21 -58.54
CA ILE A 375 58.28 58.01 -57.12
C ILE A 375 58.25 59.38 -56.44
N PRO A 376 57.11 59.77 -55.85
CA PRO A 376 56.98 61.08 -55.27
C PRO A 376 57.85 61.21 -54.01
N PRO A 377 58.38 62.41 -53.70
CA PRO A 377 59.13 62.64 -52.46
C PRO A 377 58.34 62.27 -51.19
N SER A 378 57.01 62.37 -51.23
CA SER A 378 56.10 61.95 -50.16
C SER A 378 56.19 60.46 -49.87
N PHE A 379 56.26 59.61 -50.90
CA PHE A 379 56.45 58.16 -50.74
C PHE A 379 57.80 57.83 -50.09
N LYS A 380 58.91 58.44 -50.53
CA LYS A 380 60.23 58.19 -49.94
C LYS A 380 60.28 58.57 -48.46
N LYS A 381 59.59 59.64 -48.09
CA LYS A 381 59.42 60.04 -46.69
C LYS A 381 58.57 59.04 -45.90
N ALA A 382 57.43 58.61 -46.44
CA ALA A 382 56.54 57.63 -45.81
C ALA A 382 57.24 56.27 -45.59
N PHE A 383 57.99 55.79 -46.58
CA PHE A 383 58.80 54.58 -46.46
C PHE A 383 59.89 54.71 -45.39
N GLY A 384 60.59 55.86 -45.34
CA GLY A 384 61.57 56.14 -44.29
C GLY A 384 60.96 56.16 -42.88
N ASN A 385 59.76 56.74 -42.72
CA ASN A 385 59.02 56.75 -41.46
C ASN A 385 58.62 55.34 -41.01
N PHE A 386 58.09 54.53 -41.94
CA PHE A 386 57.70 53.14 -41.66
C PHE A 386 58.91 52.28 -41.28
N ASN A 387 60.03 52.41 -42.00
CA ASN A 387 61.26 51.67 -41.70
C ASN A 387 61.87 52.05 -40.34
N SER A 388 61.78 53.33 -39.96
CA SER A 388 62.18 53.81 -38.63
C SER A 388 61.29 53.23 -37.52
N THR A 389 60.00 53.08 -37.79
CA THR A 389 59.05 52.42 -36.89
C THR A 389 59.35 50.94 -36.77
N ASN A 390 59.68 50.25 -37.86
CA ASN A 390 60.11 48.85 -37.85
C ASN A 390 61.38 48.65 -37.01
N THR A 391 62.37 49.53 -37.15
CA THR A 391 63.60 49.52 -36.31
C THR A 391 63.26 49.67 -34.82
N SER A 392 62.27 50.52 -34.50
CA SER A 392 61.82 50.72 -33.12
C SER A 392 61.08 49.49 -32.56
N ILE A 393 60.35 48.76 -33.42
CA ILE A 393 59.71 47.48 -33.07
C ILE A 393 60.75 46.36 -32.87
N GLU A 394 61.83 46.34 -33.63
CA GLU A 394 62.94 45.40 -33.39
C GLU A 394 63.60 45.63 -32.01
N ALA A 395 63.79 46.90 -31.62
CA ALA A 395 64.27 47.25 -30.29
C ALA A 395 63.27 46.85 -29.18
N TYR A 396 61.96 47.00 -29.42
CA TYR A 396 60.90 46.52 -28.54
C TYR A 396 60.96 44.99 -28.36
N ASN A 397 61.07 44.25 -29.46
CA ASN A 397 61.13 42.78 -29.44
C ASN A 397 62.36 42.26 -28.69
N THR A 398 63.50 42.92 -28.84
CA THR A 398 64.72 42.58 -28.08
C THR A 398 64.48 42.68 -26.57
N GLN A 399 63.74 43.69 -26.10
CA GLN A 399 63.36 43.80 -24.69
C GLN A 399 62.34 42.73 -24.27
N VAL A 400 61.36 42.42 -25.13
CA VAL A 400 60.40 41.32 -24.90
C VAL A 400 61.13 39.99 -24.70
N GLU A 401 62.11 39.67 -25.54
CA GLU A 401 62.90 38.44 -25.45
C GLU A 401 63.72 38.34 -24.16
N ASN A 402 64.31 39.45 -23.69
CA ASN A 402 65.01 39.50 -22.41
C ASN A 402 64.07 39.18 -21.24
N VAL A 403 62.90 39.82 -21.20
CA VAL A 403 61.88 39.57 -20.18
C VAL A 403 61.39 38.12 -20.24
N ASN A 404 61.12 37.59 -21.43
CA ASN A 404 60.68 36.21 -21.63
C ASN A 404 61.72 35.19 -21.16
N THR A 405 63.01 35.44 -21.39
CA THR A 405 64.09 34.59 -20.88
C THR A 405 64.06 34.54 -19.35
N ARG A 406 63.75 35.65 -18.69
CA ARG A 406 63.63 35.69 -17.23
C ARG A 406 62.37 34.97 -16.72
N ILE A 407 61.25 35.12 -17.43
CA ILE A 407 60.01 34.37 -17.17
C ILE A 407 60.27 32.86 -17.26
N GLU A 408 60.95 32.39 -18.30
CA GLU A 408 61.27 30.97 -18.47
C GLU A 408 62.15 30.43 -17.35
N ASN A 409 63.16 31.18 -16.92
CA ASN A 409 64.01 30.78 -15.79
C ASN A 409 63.20 30.70 -14.49
N LEU A 410 62.33 31.68 -14.21
CA LEU A 410 61.45 31.65 -13.04
C LEU A 410 60.51 30.43 -13.06
N LYS A 411 59.98 30.06 -14.23
CA LYS A 411 59.11 28.89 -14.39
C LYS A 411 59.84 27.56 -14.24
N LYS A 412 61.14 27.49 -14.54
CA LYS A 412 61.97 26.28 -14.41
C LYS A 412 62.30 25.92 -12.95
N ASP A 413 62.38 26.92 -12.07
CA ASP A 413 62.74 26.74 -10.66
C ASP A 413 61.55 26.25 -9.78
N ILE A 414 60.38 26.00 -10.37
CA ILE A 414 59.16 25.62 -9.68
C ILE A 414 58.92 24.09 -9.76
N GLU A 415 59.00 23.40 -8.61
CA GLU A 415 58.68 21.97 -8.48
C GLU A 415 57.18 21.68 -8.51
N GLU A 416 56.79 20.53 -9.07
CA GLU A 416 55.40 20.15 -9.27
C GLU A 416 54.88 19.27 -8.12
N GLN A 417 54.20 19.90 -7.15
CA GLN A 417 53.41 19.19 -6.14
C GLN A 417 51.93 19.16 -6.56
N SER A 418 51.26 18.03 -6.32
CA SER A 418 49.86 17.82 -6.69
C SER A 418 48.92 18.48 -5.65
N LEU A 419 48.40 19.64 -6.00
CA LEU A 419 47.42 20.42 -5.23
C LEU A 419 46.22 19.57 -4.76
N ASP A 420 45.74 18.65 -5.60
CA ASP A 420 44.56 17.83 -5.33
C ASP A 420 44.73 16.91 -4.11
N LYS A 421 45.93 16.33 -3.94
CA LYS A 421 46.22 15.47 -2.77
C LYS A 421 46.19 16.27 -1.48
N GLU A 422 46.70 17.49 -1.49
CA GLU A 422 46.73 18.36 -0.32
C GLU A 422 45.33 18.90 0.01
N ARG A 423 44.46 19.14 -1.00
CA ARG A 423 43.04 19.45 -0.79
C ARG A 423 42.27 18.29 -0.16
N ILE A 424 42.51 17.05 -0.58
CA ILE A 424 41.88 15.86 0.01
C ILE A 424 42.25 15.73 1.50
N LYS A 425 43.53 15.97 1.85
CA LYS A 425 43.98 15.98 3.26
C LYS A 425 43.30 17.09 4.06
N LEU A 426 43.16 18.30 3.49
CA LEU A 426 42.45 19.39 4.15
C LEU A 426 40.99 19.02 4.44
N ASN A 427 40.28 18.46 3.45
CA ASN A 427 38.90 17.99 3.62
C ASN A 427 38.78 16.94 4.74
N PHE A 428 39.75 16.02 4.85
CA PHE A 428 39.78 15.03 5.92
C PHE A 428 39.92 15.68 7.31
N LEU A 429 40.83 16.65 7.46
CA LEU A 429 41.02 17.40 8.71
C LEU A 429 39.77 18.22 9.06
N GLN A 430 39.19 18.92 8.09
CA GLN A 430 37.96 19.70 8.30
C GLN A 430 36.78 18.80 8.72
N ASN A 431 36.60 17.64 8.08
CA ASN A 431 35.60 16.66 8.48
C ASN A 431 35.86 16.08 9.87
N SER A 432 37.12 15.81 10.22
CA SER A 432 37.50 15.34 11.55
C SER A 432 37.21 16.38 12.62
N LYS A 433 37.33 17.68 12.32
CA LYS A 433 36.89 18.75 13.24
C LYS A 433 35.37 18.82 13.34
N LEU A 434 34.72 18.91 12.18
CA LEU A 434 33.26 19.05 12.03
C LEU A 434 32.50 17.93 12.77
N ARG A 435 32.97 16.68 12.67
CA ARG A 435 32.38 15.51 13.34
C ARG A 435 32.22 15.69 14.86
N PHE A 436 33.15 16.39 15.51
CA PHE A 436 33.19 16.57 16.95
C PHE A 436 32.68 17.94 17.43
N GLU A 437 32.17 18.77 16.52
CA GLU A 437 31.45 19.98 16.91
C GLU A 437 30.21 19.64 17.76
N PRO A 438 29.87 20.43 18.79
CA PRO A 438 28.83 20.08 19.76
C PRO A 438 27.47 19.73 19.15
N GLU A 439 27.01 20.52 18.16
CA GLU A 439 25.73 20.30 17.48
C GLU A 439 25.71 18.99 16.70
N LEU A 440 26.77 18.74 15.91
CA LEU A 440 26.84 17.58 15.04
C LEU A 440 27.15 16.30 15.81
N LYS A 441 27.97 16.39 16.85
CA LYS A 441 28.25 15.28 17.78
C LYS A 441 26.95 14.78 18.41
N SER A 442 26.14 15.68 18.98
CA SER A 442 24.85 15.33 19.57
C SER A 442 23.88 14.70 18.55
N LYS A 443 23.81 15.25 17.32
CA LYS A 443 22.99 14.66 16.24
C LYS A 443 23.43 13.25 15.84
N ILE A 444 24.74 13.00 15.74
CA ILE A 444 25.28 11.68 15.40
C ILE A 444 25.09 10.68 16.54
N ASP A 445 25.22 11.10 17.78
CA ASP A 445 24.96 10.25 18.94
C ASP A 445 23.49 9.81 18.99
N ASN A 446 22.56 10.76 18.76
CA ASN A 446 21.13 10.45 18.61
C ASN A 446 20.87 9.51 17.41
N TYR A 447 21.53 9.74 16.27
CA TYR A 447 21.43 8.85 15.11
C TYR A 447 21.86 7.42 15.45
N LYS A 448 23.00 7.26 16.14
CA LYS A 448 23.52 5.95 16.56
C LYS A 448 22.57 5.26 17.55
N GLU A 449 22.03 5.99 18.52
CA GLU A 449 21.07 5.48 19.49
C GLU A 449 19.79 4.98 18.79
N VAL A 450 19.19 5.80 17.94
CA VAL A 450 17.98 5.44 17.19
C VAL A 450 18.22 4.26 16.25
N ASN A 451 19.39 4.19 15.60
CA ASN A 451 19.76 3.06 14.76
C ASN A 451 19.87 1.75 15.58
N ASN A 452 20.45 1.81 16.77
CA ASN A 452 20.51 0.67 17.68
C ASN A 452 19.11 0.22 18.15
N ILE A 453 18.23 1.18 18.48
CA ILE A 453 16.83 0.89 18.83
C ILE A 453 16.13 0.18 17.66
N LYS A 454 16.24 0.72 16.44
CA LYS A 454 15.66 0.12 15.24
C LYS A 454 16.18 -1.30 15.00
N ASN A 455 17.48 -1.53 15.16
CA ASN A 455 18.08 -2.86 15.01
C ASN A 455 17.51 -3.84 16.05
N ARG A 456 17.42 -3.42 17.32
CA ARG A 456 16.80 -4.23 18.38
C ARG A 456 15.34 -4.58 18.10
N MET A 457 14.54 -3.60 17.65
CA MET A 457 13.14 -3.83 17.28
C MET A 457 13.02 -4.76 16.07
N THR A 458 13.95 -4.68 15.13
CA THR A 458 13.99 -5.59 13.98
C THR A 458 14.26 -7.03 14.43
N SER A 459 15.22 -7.25 15.33
CA SER A 459 15.47 -8.56 15.92
C SER A 459 14.28 -9.06 16.76
N GLU A 460 13.63 -8.20 17.54
CA GLU A 460 12.42 -8.55 18.30
C GLU A 460 11.28 -8.99 17.38
N LYS A 461 11.04 -8.24 16.29
CA LYS A 461 10.03 -8.57 15.27
C LYS A 461 10.29 -9.94 14.67
N GLU A 462 11.55 -10.26 14.33
CA GLU A 462 11.93 -11.55 13.78
C GLU A 462 11.72 -12.69 14.79
N GLY A 463 12.08 -12.48 16.06
CA GLY A 463 11.80 -13.41 17.16
C GLY A 463 10.30 -13.70 17.33
N LYS A 464 9.45 -12.66 17.36
CA LYS A 464 7.99 -12.82 17.45
C LYS A 464 7.40 -13.53 16.23
N ARG A 465 7.94 -13.29 15.04
CA ARG A 465 7.50 -13.94 13.80
C ARG A 465 7.81 -15.43 13.80
N ASN A 466 8.99 -15.82 14.30
CA ASN A 466 9.36 -17.22 14.45
C ASN A 466 8.45 -17.92 15.48
N LEU A 467 8.24 -17.28 16.64
CA LEU A 467 7.32 -17.79 17.66
C LEU A 467 5.88 -17.96 17.13
N LEU A 468 5.37 -16.97 16.38
CA LEU A 468 4.05 -17.03 15.75
C LEU A 468 3.93 -18.24 14.81
N ASN A 469 4.94 -18.47 13.96
CA ASN A 469 4.92 -19.59 13.01
C ASN A 469 4.92 -20.95 13.74
N GLU A 470 5.75 -21.12 14.77
CA GLU A 470 5.82 -22.35 15.56
C GLU A 470 4.52 -22.64 16.31
N LEU A 471 3.96 -21.61 16.97
CA LEU A 471 2.68 -21.71 17.66
C LEU A 471 1.53 -22.00 16.69
N ALA A 472 1.47 -21.30 15.55
CA ALA A 472 0.41 -21.50 14.57
C ALA A 472 0.35 -22.94 14.05
N ILE A 473 1.50 -23.55 13.72
CA ILE A 473 1.56 -24.95 13.26
C ILE A 473 1.01 -25.90 14.33
N THR A 474 1.45 -25.70 15.57
CA THR A 474 1.07 -26.57 16.70
C THR A 474 -0.42 -26.42 17.04
N THR A 475 -0.92 -25.19 17.13
CA THR A 475 -2.32 -24.90 17.46
C THR A 475 -3.27 -25.39 16.38
N ILE A 476 -2.96 -25.17 15.09
CA ILE A 476 -3.78 -25.67 13.98
C ILE A 476 -3.89 -27.20 14.04
N ALA A 477 -2.78 -27.90 14.25
CA ALA A 477 -2.77 -29.37 14.34
C ALA A 477 -3.58 -29.88 15.54
N GLN A 478 -3.45 -29.25 16.71
CA GLN A 478 -4.24 -29.59 17.89
C GLN A 478 -5.73 -29.33 17.65
N TYR A 479 -6.07 -28.20 17.02
CA TYR A 479 -7.43 -27.83 16.68
C TYR A 479 -8.07 -28.83 15.74
N GLN A 480 -7.40 -29.18 14.64
CA GLN A 480 -7.89 -30.20 13.71
C GLN A 480 -8.09 -31.55 14.39
N LYS A 481 -7.17 -31.98 15.27
CA LYS A 481 -7.30 -33.22 16.05
C LYS A 481 -8.50 -33.19 16.98
N SER A 482 -8.69 -32.09 17.72
CA SER A 482 -9.84 -31.92 18.62
C SER A 482 -11.16 -31.92 17.86
N LEU A 483 -11.20 -31.22 16.72
CA LEU A 483 -12.37 -31.14 15.85
C LEU A 483 -12.75 -32.52 15.29
N ASN A 484 -11.79 -33.29 14.76
CA ASN A 484 -12.06 -34.63 14.25
C ASN A 484 -12.50 -35.62 15.34
N ASN A 485 -11.96 -35.49 16.56
CA ASN A 485 -12.43 -36.29 17.69
C ASN A 485 -13.90 -35.98 18.04
N LEU A 486 -14.28 -34.70 18.04
CA LEU A 486 -15.67 -34.28 18.25
C LEU A 486 -16.58 -34.80 17.13
N LEU A 487 -16.20 -34.63 15.86
CA LEU A 487 -16.96 -35.12 14.72
C LEU A 487 -17.18 -36.65 14.77
N SER A 488 -16.13 -37.41 15.11
CA SER A 488 -16.23 -38.86 15.30
C SER A 488 -17.19 -39.22 16.44
N ASN A 489 -17.15 -38.51 17.58
CA ASN A 489 -18.08 -38.72 18.68
C ASN A 489 -19.52 -38.38 18.31
N PHE A 490 -19.74 -37.35 17.48
CA PHE A 490 -21.06 -37.03 16.94
C PHE A 490 -21.57 -38.03 15.89
N GLY A 491 -20.76 -39.01 15.49
CA GLY A 491 -21.15 -40.04 14.51
C GLY A 491 -21.38 -39.46 13.12
N VAL A 492 -20.54 -38.52 12.67
CA VAL A 492 -20.53 -38.10 11.26
C VAL A 492 -19.51 -38.91 10.46
N ASP A 493 -19.83 -39.20 9.20
CA ASP A 493 -19.00 -40.05 8.32
C ASP A 493 -17.90 -39.27 7.57
N PHE A 494 -17.54 -38.08 8.07
CA PHE A 494 -16.54 -37.21 7.46
C PHE A 494 -15.56 -36.64 8.49
N MET A 495 -14.36 -36.31 8.01
CA MET A 495 -13.32 -35.68 8.81
C MET A 495 -12.72 -34.47 8.10
N ILE A 496 -12.13 -33.58 8.89
CA ILE A 496 -11.38 -32.42 8.40
C ILE A 496 -9.96 -32.84 8.05
N HIS A 497 -9.56 -32.56 6.81
CA HIS A 497 -8.24 -32.89 6.28
C HIS A 497 -7.60 -31.70 5.55
N GLU A 498 -6.29 -31.77 5.32
CA GLU A 498 -5.51 -30.76 4.60
C GLU A 498 -5.76 -29.30 5.03
N THR A 499 -5.71 -29.03 6.34
CA THR A 499 -5.82 -27.65 6.82
C THR A 499 -4.58 -26.86 6.39
N LYS A 500 -4.77 -25.90 5.48
CA LYS A 500 -3.74 -25.04 4.90
C LYS A 500 -4.03 -23.59 5.23
N THR A 501 -2.99 -22.81 5.51
CA THR A 501 -3.07 -21.35 5.64
C THR A 501 -2.46 -20.69 4.40
N SER A 502 -3.06 -19.59 3.93
CA SER A 502 -2.53 -18.80 2.82
C SER A 502 -2.62 -17.31 3.13
N PHE A 503 -1.67 -16.55 2.57
CA PHE A 503 -1.56 -15.09 2.73
C PHE A 503 -1.68 -14.37 1.38
N GLN A 504 -2.45 -14.91 0.44
CA GLN A 504 -2.63 -14.28 -0.88
C GLN A 504 -3.25 -12.89 -0.74
N GLY A 505 -2.66 -11.90 -1.44
CA GLY A 505 -3.13 -10.51 -1.42
C GLY A 505 -2.98 -9.80 -0.07
N GLY A 506 -2.09 -10.28 0.82
CA GLY A 506 -1.86 -9.67 2.14
C GLY A 506 -2.96 -9.93 3.16
N ARG A 507 -3.90 -10.86 2.88
CA ARG A 507 -4.97 -11.24 3.80
C ARG A 507 -4.79 -12.70 4.22
N PRO A 508 -4.70 -12.99 5.53
CA PRO A 508 -4.61 -14.37 5.98
C PRO A 508 -5.94 -15.09 5.76
N SER A 509 -5.86 -16.35 5.37
CA SER A 509 -7.00 -17.25 5.21
C SER A 509 -6.60 -18.69 5.50
N ALA A 510 -7.55 -19.49 5.95
CA ALA A 510 -7.40 -20.91 6.15
C ALA A 510 -8.42 -21.68 5.30
N SER A 511 -8.01 -22.82 4.79
CA SER A 511 -8.84 -23.74 4.02
C SER A 511 -8.62 -25.16 4.50
N TYR A 512 -9.66 -25.99 4.39
CA TYR A 512 -9.61 -27.42 4.64
C TYR A 512 -10.42 -28.15 3.57
N CYS A 513 -10.30 -29.47 3.54
CA CYS A 513 -11.15 -30.35 2.77
C CYS A 513 -11.91 -31.32 3.70
N LEU A 514 -13.07 -31.75 3.23
CA LEU A 514 -13.87 -32.80 3.86
C LEU A 514 -13.38 -34.14 3.32
N ASN A 515 -12.79 -34.97 4.17
CA ASN A 515 -12.48 -36.35 3.83
C ASN A 515 -13.74 -37.20 4.05
N ILE A 516 -14.32 -37.68 2.95
CA ILE A 516 -15.51 -38.54 2.93
C ILE A 516 -15.13 -39.81 2.19
N ASN A 517 -15.25 -40.97 2.85
CA ASN A 517 -14.90 -42.28 2.26
C ASN A 517 -13.46 -42.36 1.69
N GLY A 518 -12.52 -41.62 2.26
CA GLY A 518 -11.12 -41.57 1.81
C GLY A 518 -10.85 -40.55 0.71
N GLU A 519 -11.88 -39.89 0.18
CA GLU A 519 -11.77 -38.86 -0.86
C GLU A 519 -11.76 -37.45 -0.26
N CYS A 520 -10.83 -36.61 -0.72
CA CYS A 520 -10.62 -35.26 -0.22
C CYS A 520 -11.47 -34.25 -1.00
N ILE A 521 -12.63 -33.90 -0.45
CA ILE A 521 -13.60 -33.02 -1.11
C ILE A 521 -13.36 -31.56 -0.70
N PRO A 522 -13.08 -30.65 -1.64
CA PRO A 522 -12.88 -29.23 -1.32
C PRO A 522 -14.19 -28.59 -0.87
N LEU A 523 -14.10 -27.51 -0.11
CA LEU A 523 -15.29 -26.75 0.32
C LEU A 523 -16.09 -26.13 -0.84
N GLY A 524 -15.46 -25.95 -2.00
CA GLY A 524 -16.03 -25.31 -3.18
C GLY A 524 -15.88 -23.78 -3.18
N SER A 525 -16.30 -23.15 -4.29
CA SER A 525 -16.43 -21.69 -4.46
C SER A 525 -17.74 -21.36 -5.19
N GLU A 526 -18.09 -20.07 -5.32
CA GLU A 526 -19.28 -19.64 -6.08
C GLU A 526 -19.28 -20.09 -7.55
N VAL A 527 -18.11 -20.46 -8.09
CA VAL A 527 -17.91 -20.79 -9.51
C VAL A 527 -18.03 -22.30 -9.78
N THR A 528 -17.99 -23.15 -8.75
CA THR A 528 -17.94 -24.62 -8.89
C THR A 528 -19.25 -25.27 -8.44
N LEU A 529 -20.35 -25.01 -9.15
CA LEU A 529 -21.67 -25.60 -8.85
C LEU A 529 -21.78 -27.08 -9.27
N ASP A 530 -20.96 -27.52 -10.24
CA ASP A 530 -21.04 -28.87 -10.83
C ASP A 530 -20.08 -29.89 -10.18
N THR A 531 -19.44 -29.55 -9.06
CA THR A 531 -18.49 -30.44 -8.36
C THR A 531 -18.94 -30.75 -6.94
N PRO A 532 -18.67 -31.96 -6.40
CA PRO A 532 -18.87 -32.26 -4.99
C PRO A 532 -18.15 -31.22 -4.10
N GLY A 533 -18.86 -30.69 -3.11
CA GLY A 533 -18.35 -29.67 -2.20
C GLY A 533 -19.22 -29.54 -0.95
N PHE A 534 -18.92 -28.55 -0.10
CA PHE A 534 -19.62 -28.35 1.19
C PHE A 534 -21.15 -28.35 1.04
N LYS A 535 -21.66 -27.66 0.02
CA LYS A 535 -23.09 -27.53 -0.27
C LYS A 535 -23.76 -28.87 -0.60
N THR A 536 -23.11 -29.70 -1.41
CA THR A 536 -23.72 -30.87 -2.05
C THR A 536 -23.47 -32.16 -1.29
N THR A 537 -22.52 -32.17 -0.36
CA THR A 537 -22.10 -33.38 0.36
C THR A 537 -22.65 -33.47 1.78
N LEU A 538 -22.92 -32.35 2.45
CA LEU A 538 -23.41 -32.33 3.82
C LEU A 538 -24.90 -32.00 3.89
N SER A 539 -25.64 -32.76 4.69
CA SER A 539 -27.01 -32.43 5.11
C SER A 539 -27.04 -31.25 6.09
N ASP A 540 -28.20 -30.64 6.31
CA ASP A 540 -28.32 -29.51 7.25
C ASP A 540 -27.98 -29.91 8.70
N GLY A 541 -28.30 -31.14 9.10
CA GLY A 541 -27.91 -31.69 10.40
C GLY A 541 -26.38 -31.83 10.54
N GLU A 542 -25.70 -32.26 9.48
CA GLU A 542 -24.22 -32.38 9.46
C GLU A 542 -23.54 -31.01 9.43
N LYS A 543 -24.07 -30.04 8.68
CA LYS A 543 -23.58 -28.65 8.69
C LYS A 543 -23.67 -28.04 10.09
N ASN A 544 -24.83 -28.21 10.76
CA ASN A 544 -25.01 -27.74 12.14
C ASN A 544 -24.08 -28.46 13.12
N THR A 545 -23.92 -29.78 12.97
CA THR A 545 -22.99 -30.58 13.79
C THR A 545 -21.56 -30.09 13.62
N LEU A 546 -21.12 -29.84 12.38
CA LEU A 546 -19.80 -29.30 12.09
C LEU A 546 -19.61 -27.91 12.72
N ALA A 547 -20.59 -27.03 12.60
CA ALA A 547 -20.52 -25.69 13.18
C ALA A 547 -20.42 -25.74 14.72
N PHE A 548 -21.19 -26.63 15.35
CA PHE A 548 -21.11 -26.84 16.80
C PHE A 548 -19.78 -27.49 17.20
N ALA A 549 -19.25 -28.42 16.41
CA ALA A 549 -17.93 -29.01 16.66
C ALA A 549 -16.80 -27.98 16.55
N PHE A 550 -16.84 -27.05 15.59
CA PHE A 550 -15.93 -25.89 15.53
C PHE A 550 -16.01 -25.06 16.81
N PHE A 551 -17.23 -24.72 17.24
CA PHE A 551 -17.43 -23.98 18.49
C PHE A 551 -16.86 -24.72 19.70
N LEU A 552 -17.15 -26.00 19.86
CA LEU A 552 -16.63 -26.82 20.96
C LEU A 552 -15.11 -26.93 20.93
N ALA A 553 -14.51 -27.14 19.76
CA ALA A 553 -13.05 -27.18 19.61
C ALA A 553 -12.42 -25.85 20.05
N GLN A 554 -13.03 -24.70 19.71
CA GLN A 554 -12.59 -23.39 20.20
C GLN A 554 -12.71 -23.28 21.74
N VAL A 555 -13.86 -23.69 22.30
CA VAL A 555 -14.10 -23.61 23.75
C VAL A 555 -13.14 -24.50 24.54
N PHE A 556 -12.90 -25.74 24.10
CA PHE A 556 -12.01 -26.67 24.81
C PHE A 556 -10.53 -26.33 24.70
N GLN A 557 -10.13 -25.56 23.69
CA GLN A 557 -8.76 -25.05 23.56
C GLN A 557 -8.52 -23.70 24.23
N CYS A 558 -9.57 -23.07 24.75
CA CYS A 558 -9.47 -21.85 25.51
C CYS A 558 -8.68 -22.10 26.82
N PRO A 559 -7.47 -21.53 26.99
CA PRO A 559 -6.62 -21.82 28.15
C PRO A 559 -7.23 -21.40 29.49
N ASP A 560 -8.08 -20.37 29.48
CA ASP A 560 -8.74 -19.77 30.65
C ASP A 560 -10.25 -20.07 30.71
N LEU A 561 -10.69 -21.22 30.18
CA LEU A 561 -12.11 -21.62 30.12
C LEU A 561 -12.85 -21.47 31.47
N GLU A 562 -12.18 -21.76 32.59
CA GLU A 562 -12.72 -21.62 33.96
C GLU A 562 -13.16 -20.19 34.33
N ASN A 563 -12.71 -19.19 33.57
CA ASN A 563 -13.07 -17.79 33.73
C ASN A 563 -14.06 -17.30 32.66
N LYS A 564 -14.41 -18.13 31.67
CA LYS A 564 -15.32 -17.78 30.58
C LYS A 564 -16.78 -18.11 30.90
N ILE A 565 -17.68 -17.32 30.31
CA ILE A 565 -19.13 -17.56 30.30
C ILE A 565 -19.53 -18.05 28.92
N ILE A 566 -20.17 -19.21 28.82
CA ILE A 566 -20.54 -19.81 27.55
C ILE A 566 -22.05 -19.67 27.33
N ILE A 567 -22.45 -19.08 26.20
CA ILE A 567 -23.86 -18.94 25.80
C ILE A 567 -24.10 -19.83 24.58
N ILE A 568 -25.12 -20.69 24.63
CA ILE A 568 -25.43 -21.64 23.56
C ILE A 568 -26.91 -21.48 23.16
N ASP A 569 -27.17 -20.88 22.00
CA ASP A 569 -28.51 -20.72 21.41
C ASP A 569 -28.84 -21.90 20.48
N ASP A 570 -29.75 -22.75 20.93
CA ASP A 570 -30.39 -23.85 20.20
C ASP A 570 -29.44 -24.86 19.49
N PRO A 571 -28.63 -25.60 20.27
CA PRO A 571 -27.57 -26.44 19.73
C PRO A 571 -28.03 -27.72 19.01
N ILE A 572 -29.33 -28.01 19.00
CA ILE A 572 -29.92 -29.28 18.52
C ILE A 572 -30.84 -29.13 17.30
N THR A 573 -30.65 -28.06 16.53
CA THR A 573 -31.47 -27.79 15.34
C THR A 573 -31.21 -28.87 14.26
N SER A 574 -32.26 -29.60 13.90
CA SER A 574 -32.22 -30.68 12.88
C SER A 574 -31.26 -31.84 13.17
N LEU A 575 -31.09 -32.21 14.45
CA LEU A 575 -30.26 -33.34 14.88
C LEU A 575 -31.09 -34.59 15.21
N ASP A 576 -30.55 -35.76 14.89
CA ASP A 576 -31.04 -37.06 15.36
C ASP A 576 -30.73 -37.30 16.85
N GLU A 577 -31.27 -38.40 17.41
CA GLU A 577 -31.18 -38.70 18.84
C GLU A 577 -29.73 -38.95 19.31
N GLN A 578 -28.91 -39.62 18.50
CA GLN A 578 -27.51 -39.87 18.85
C GLN A 578 -26.74 -38.55 18.99
N ARG A 579 -26.89 -37.65 18.00
CA ARG A 579 -26.23 -36.34 18.00
C ARG A 579 -26.76 -35.47 19.15
N ARG A 580 -28.05 -35.55 19.47
CA ARG A 580 -28.63 -34.88 20.65
C ARG A 580 -27.99 -35.32 21.96
N ILE A 581 -27.82 -36.64 22.16
CA ILE A 581 -27.16 -37.19 23.36
C ILE A 581 -25.71 -36.71 23.44
N CYS A 582 -24.98 -36.72 22.33
CA CYS A 582 -23.60 -36.24 22.29
C CYS A 582 -23.52 -34.73 22.63
N THR A 583 -24.41 -33.92 22.05
CA THR A 583 -24.51 -32.48 22.34
C THR A 583 -24.78 -32.22 23.82
N LYS A 584 -25.69 -32.98 24.45
CA LYS A 584 -25.91 -32.94 25.90
C LYS A 584 -24.61 -33.20 26.67
N HIS A 585 -23.90 -34.28 26.35
CA HIS A 585 -22.66 -34.64 27.05
C HIS A 585 -21.57 -33.56 26.92
N GLU A 586 -21.39 -32.98 25.74
CA GLU A 586 -20.41 -31.90 25.54
C GLU A 586 -20.79 -30.61 26.30
N ILE A 587 -22.08 -30.26 26.35
CA ILE A 587 -22.57 -29.13 27.15
C ILE A 587 -22.29 -29.36 28.64
N ILE A 588 -22.54 -30.56 29.16
CA ILE A 588 -22.25 -30.91 30.56
C ILE A 588 -20.75 -30.84 30.84
N LYS A 589 -19.90 -31.35 29.93
CA LYS A 589 -18.44 -31.23 30.05
C LYS A 589 -17.98 -29.78 30.12
N ILE A 590 -18.56 -28.89 29.31
CA ILE A 590 -18.28 -27.46 29.38
C ILE A 590 -18.78 -26.88 30.71
N ALA A 591 -20.00 -27.21 31.13
CA ALA A 591 -20.58 -26.69 32.37
C ALA A 591 -19.81 -27.08 33.64
N ASN A 592 -19.09 -28.20 33.61
CA ASN A 592 -18.20 -28.63 34.68
C ASN A 592 -16.85 -27.91 34.70
N LYS A 593 -16.46 -27.24 33.61
CA LYS A 593 -15.15 -26.57 33.48
C LYS A 593 -15.26 -25.05 33.44
N ALA A 594 -16.24 -24.51 32.73
CA ALA A 594 -16.42 -23.08 32.52
C ALA A 594 -16.96 -22.37 33.76
N LYS A 595 -16.79 -21.05 33.84
CA LYS A 595 -17.32 -20.26 34.97
C LYS A 595 -18.83 -20.34 35.06
N GLN A 596 -19.48 -20.30 33.90
CA GLN A 596 -20.94 -20.30 33.77
C GLN A 596 -21.33 -20.70 32.35
N VAL A 597 -22.45 -21.42 32.23
CA VAL A 597 -23.06 -21.80 30.96
C VAL A 597 -24.54 -21.42 30.95
N VAL A 598 -25.01 -20.86 29.83
CA VAL A 598 -26.41 -20.57 29.56
C VAL A 598 -26.79 -21.28 28.27
N VAL A 599 -27.69 -22.27 28.38
CA VAL A 599 -28.20 -23.03 27.24
C VAL A 599 -29.62 -22.57 26.98
N LEU A 600 -29.90 -22.14 25.75
CA LEU A 600 -31.23 -21.82 25.30
C LEU A 600 -31.70 -22.88 24.31
N SER A 601 -32.92 -23.39 24.46
CA SER A 601 -33.48 -24.33 23.47
C SER A 601 -35.00 -24.24 23.39
N HIS A 602 -35.55 -24.63 22.23
CA HIS A 602 -36.98 -24.80 22.05
C HIS A 602 -37.47 -26.20 22.41
N ASP A 603 -36.56 -27.14 22.70
CA ASP A 603 -36.91 -28.51 23.03
C ASP A 603 -36.90 -28.71 24.57
N PRO A 604 -38.06 -28.95 25.20
CA PRO A 604 -38.13 -29.09 26.63
C PRO A 604 -37.55 -30.43 27.12
N SER A 605 -37.65 -31.51 26.33
CA SER A 605 -37.11 -32.83 26.67
C SER A 605 -35.59 -32.83 26.67
N PHE A 606 -34.97 -32.12 25.71
CA PHE A 606 -33.53 -31.93 25.67
C PHE A 606 -33.02 -31.17 26.90
N LEU A 607 -33.65 -30.05 27.26
CA LEU A 607 -33.26 -29.30 28.47
C LEU A 607 -33.49 -30.14 29.74
N LYS A 608 -34.56 -30.92 29.81
CA LYS A 608 -34.81 -31.85 30.93
C LYS A 608 -33.72 -32.90 31.03
N SER A 609 -33.28 -33.46 29.90
CA SER A 609 -32.19 -34.44 29.88
C SER A 609 -30.87 -33.86 30.40
N ILE A 610 -30.57 -32.57 30.15
CA ILE A 610 -29.41 -31.88 30.75
C ILE A 610 -29.66 -31.61 32.23
N ASN A 611 -30.87 -31.20 32.59
CA ASN A 611 -31.26 -30.88 33.96
C ASN A 611 -31.03 -32.05 34.92
N ASP A 612 -31.33 -33.27 34.44
CA ASP A 612 -31.28 -34.48 35.25
C ASP A 612 -29.87 -35.00 35.50
N ASP A 613 -28.94 -34.67 34.59
CA ASP A 613 -27.56 -35.14 34.62
C ASP A 613 -26.58 -34.07 35.18
N PHE A 614 -27.08 -32.90 35.56
CA PHE A 614 -26.26 -31.82 36.13
C PHE A 614 -26.74 -31.45 37.53
N GLN A 615 -25.80 -31.13 38.42
CA GLN A 615 -26.14 -30.76 39.79
C GLN A 615 -26.70 -29.34 39.87
N SER A 616 -27.96 -29.22 40.32
CA SER A 616 -28.63 -27.95 40.65
C SER A 616 -28.65 -26.86 39.55
N PRO A 617 -28.94 -27.19 38.28
CA PRO A 617 -29.11 -26.20 37.22
C PRO A 617 -30.26 -25.24 37.54
N LYS A 618 -30.27 -24.08 36.87
CA LYS A 618 -31.34 -23.09 36.97
C LYS A 618 -32.26 -23.17 35.75
N PRO A 619 -33.44 -23.81 35.84
CA PRO A 619 -34.41 -23.82 34.76
C PRO A 619 -35.21 -22.51 34.74
N LEU A 620 -35.21 -21.84 33.59
CA LEU A 620 -35.96 -20.62 33.29
C LEU A 620 -36.75 -20.81 32.00
N THR A 621 -37.79 -20.02 31.82
CA THR A 621 -38.58 -20.00 30.58
C THR A 621 -38.82 -18.58 30.09
N ILE A 622 -38.81 -18.38 28.78
CA ILE A 622 -39.28 -17.17 28.14
C ILE A 622 -40.71 -17.41 27.64
N LYS A 623 -41.68 -16.70 28.21
CA LYS A 623 -43.09 -16.82 27.83
C LYS A 623 -43.66 -15.49 27.37
N ARG A 624 -44.74 -15.55 26.59
CA ARG A 624 -45.52 -14.38 26.20
C ARG A 624 -46.31 -13.86 27.42
N SER A 625 -46.29 -12.55 27.61
CA SER A 625 -47.10 -11.78 28.55
C SER A 625 -47.87 -10.68 27.79
N GLN A 626 -48.75 -9.94 28.48
CA GLN A 626 -49.49 -8.81 27.90
C GLN A 626 -48.53 -7.74 27.35
N ASN A 627 -47.40 -7.50 28.03
CA ASN A 627 -46.40 -6.49 27.70
C ASN A 627 -45.13 -7.07 27.02
N GLY A 628 -45.30 -8.02 26.11
CA GLY A 628 -44.19 -8.66 25.39
C GLY A 628 -43.75 -9.97 26.03
N SER A 629 -42.44 -10.24 26.07
CA SER A 629 -41.86 -11.48 26.59
C SER A 629 -41.33 -11.27 28.00
N VAL A 630 -41.54 -12.25 28.87
CA VAL A 630 -41.05 -12.26 30.25
C VAL A 630 -40.23 -13.51 30.52
N ILE A 631 -39.27 -13.41 31.44
CA ILE A 631 -38.43 -14.51 31.90
C ILE A 631 -38.85 -14.86 33.33
N GLU A 632 -39.14 -16.13 33.57
CA GLU A 632 -39.58 -16.64 34.88
C GLU A 632 -38.95 -18.01 35.17
N VAL A 633 -39.07 -18.47 36.41
CA VAL A 633 -38.68 -19.84 36.80
C VAL A 633 -39.52 -20.84 36.03
N TRP A 634 -38.86 -21.88 35.51
CA TRP A 634 -39.52 -22.93 34.78
C TRP A 634 -39.63 -24.20 35.61
N ASP A 635 -40.88 -24.63 35.85
CA ASP A 635 -41.16 -25.98 36.38
C ASP A 635 -40.97 -27.00 35.25
N ILE A 636 -39.71 -27.38 35.08
CA ILE A 636 -39.28 -28.31 34.03
C ILE A 636 -39.95 -29.68 34.17
N GLU A 637 -40.12 -30.17 35.41
CA GLU A 637 -40.77 -31.46 35.69
C GLU A 637 -42.21 -31.48 35.19
N THR A 638 -43.00 -30.47 35.53
CA THR A 638 -44.40 -30.38 35.09
C THR A 638 -44.49 -30.15 33.59
N ALA A 639 -43.56 -29.40 32.99
CA ALA A 639 -43.56 -29.12 31.56
C ALA A 639 -43.28 -30.39 30.73
N THR A 640 -42.35 -31.24 31.15
CA THR A 640 -41.92 -32.45 30.43
C THR A 640 -42.70 -33.72 30.77
N GLN A 641 -43.65 -33.65 31.73
CA GLN A 641 -44.51 -34.79 32.06
C GLN A 641 -45.29 -35.30 30.84
N SER A 642 -45.36 -36.62 30.72
CA SER A 642 -46.19 -37.28 29.70
C SER A 642 -47.66 -36.92 29.88
N ARG A 643 -48.47 -37.04 28.82
CA ARG A 643 -49.92 -36.77 28.90
C ARG A 643 -50.59 -37.64 29.98
N TYR A 644 -50.17 -38.90 30.09
CA TYR A 644 -50.61 -39.80 31.15
C TYR A 644 -50.30 -39.25 32.55
N GLN A 645 -49.05 -38.85 32.80
CA GLN A 645 -48.62 -38.29 34.10
C GLN A 645 -49.34 -36.98 34.43
N LYS A 646 -49.53 -36.08 33.45
CA LYS A 646 -50.27 -34.82 33.62
C LYS A 646 -51.72 -35.09 34.02
N ASN A 647 -52.39 -35.98 33.31
CA ASN A 647 -53.77 -36.36 33.61
C ASN A 647 -53.87 -37.03 34.98
N PHE A 648 -52.99 -37.98 35.30
CA PHE A 648 -52.96 -38.65 36.60
C PHE A 648 -52.72 -37.67 37.75
N ARG A 649 -51.80 -36.71 37.58
CA ARG A 649 -51.55 -35.65 38.56
C ARG A 649 -52.76 -34.75 38.75
N LYS A 650 -53.50 -34.39 37.68
CA LYS A 650 -54.76 -33.64 37.78
C LYS A 650 -55.78 -34.38 38.63
N LEU A 651 -55.99 -35.67 38.38
CA LEU A 651 -56.88 -36.51 39.20
C LEU A 651 -56.45 -36.53 40.67
N ARG A 652 -55.15 -36.69 40.93
CA ARG A 652 -54.61 -36.73 42.30
C ARG A 652 -54.76 -35.39 43.03
N ILE A 653 -54.42 -34.28 42.39
CA ILE A 653 -54.58 -32.93 42.98
C ILE A 653 -56.05 -32.66 43.29
N PHE A 654 -56.95 -33.00 42.36
CA PHE A 654 -58.38 -32.86 42.58
C PHE A 654 -58.87 -33.71 43.76
N PHE A 655 -58.45 -34.98 43.82
CA PHE A 655 -58.85 -35.89 44.90
C PHE A 655 -58.33 -35.49 46.30
N ASP A 656 -57.06 -35.09 46.37
CA ASP A 656 -56.37 -34.77 47.63
C ASP A 656 -56.68 -33.36 48.14
N GLN A 657 -56.84 -32.39 47.23
CA GLN A 657 -56.90 -30.95 47.56
C GLN A 657 -58.21 -30.27 47.13
N GLY A 658 -59.09 -30.94 46.37
CA GLY A 658 -60.31 -30.33 45.82
C GLY A 658 -60.05 -29.24 44.79
N ASN A 659 -58.85 -29.21 44.19
CA ASN A 659 -58.44 -28.14 43.29
C ASN A 659 -58.48 -28.59 41.82
N GLY A 660 -59.05 -27.77 40.95
CA GLY A 660 -59.22 -28.02 39.51
C GLY A 660 -60.68 -27.89 39.06
N ASP A 661 -60.88 -27.55 37.79
CA ASP A 661 -62.22 -27.55 37.19
C ASP A 661 -62.75 -28.99 37.07
N PRO A 662 -63.93 -29.32 37.64
CA PRO A 662 -64.47 -30.67 37.61
C PRO A 662 -64.60 -31.24 36.19
N SER A 663 -65.03 -30.42 35.22
CA SER A 663 -65.19 -30.86 33.84
C SER A 663 -63.85 -31.25 33.19
N ASP A 664 -62.81 -30.45 33.39
CA ASP A 664 -61.46 -30.77 32.92
C ASP A 664 -60.86 -32.01 33.58
N VAL A 665 -61.17 -32.26 34.85
CA VAL A 665 -60.72 -33.46 35.58
C VAL A 665 -61.46 -34.71 35.08
N ALA A 666 -62.76 -34.63 34.81
CA ALA A 666 -63.54 -35.75 34.28
C ALA A 666 -63.02 -36.23 32.92
N LEU A 667 -62.60 -35.31 32.04
CA LEU A 667 -61.96 -35.60 30.75
C LEU A 667 -60.64 -36.39 30.85
N CYS A 668 -60.01 -36.38 32.03
CA CYS A 668 -58.73 -37.05 32.23
C CYS A 668 -58.92 -38.55 32.55
N ILE A 669 -60.09 -38.97 33.05
CA ILE A 669 -60.36 -40.33 33.54
C ILE A 669 -60.12 -41.38 32.45
N ARG A 670 -60.80 -41.24 31.31
CA ARG A 670 -60.75 -42.24 30.23
C ARG A 670 -59.35 -42.37 29.61
N PRO A 671 -58.64 -41.28 29.23
CA PRO A 671 -57.27 -41.41 28.70
C PRO A 671 -56.27 -42.04 29.67
N ILE A 672 -56.45 -41.90 30.99
CA ILE A 672 -55.59 -42.56 31.97
C ILE A 672 -55.86 -44.07 31.97
N LEU A 673 -57.12 -44.50 31.98
CA LEU A 673 -57.47 -45.91 31.95
C LEU A 673 -57.01 -46.58 30.65
N GLU A 674 -57.23 -45.93 29.51
CA GLU A 674 -56.72 -46.39 28.21
C GLU A 674 -55.18 -46.49 28.21
N GLY A 675 -54.50 -45.46 28.72
CA GLY A 675 -53.04 -45.45 28.81
C GLY A 675 -52.49 -46.55 29.74
N TYR A 676 -53.12 -46.75 30.90
CA TYR A 676 -52.74 -47.80 31.85
C TYR A 676 -52.90 -49.20 31.23
N LEU A 677 -54.05 -49.48 30.60
CA LEU A 677 -54.32 -50.78 30.00
C LEU A 677 -53.40 -51.06 28.80
N ARG A 678 -53.08 -50.06 27.97
CA ARG A 678 -52.11 -50.21 26.87
C ARG A 678 -50.69 -50.47 27.35
N VAL A 679 -50.28 -49.89 28.49
CA VAL A 679 -48.95 -50.15 29.06
C VAL A 679 -48.92 -51.53 29.72
N ARG A 680 -49.99 -51.94 30.39
CA ARG A 680 -50.08 -53.24 31.06
C ARG A 680 -50.25 -54.41 30.09
N PHE A 681 -50.94 -54.19 28.97
CA PHE A 681 -51.22 -55.17 27.94
C PHE A 681 -50.85 -54.63 26.54
N PRO A 682 -49.55 -54.57 26.19
CA PRO A 682 -49.07 -53.90 24.97
C PRO A 682 -49.61 -54.46 23.65
N ASP A 683 -49.88 -55.77 23.60
CA ASP A 683 -50.25 -56.49 22.36
C ASP A 683 -51.78 -56.65 22.19
N GLU A 684 -52.57 -56.29 23.20
CA GLU A 684 -54.02 -56.57 23.24
C GLU A 684 -54.87 -55.48 22.59
N PHE A 685 -54.34 -54.25 22.51
CA PHE A 685 -55.10 -53.06 22.12
C PHE A 685 -54.43 -52.28 20.99
N ALA A 686 -55.15 -52.11 19.87
CA ALA A 686 -54.69 -51.36 18.71
C ALA A 686 -54.80 -49.83 18.92
N PRO A 687 -54.01 -49.00 18.20
CA PRO A 687 -53.99 -47.56 18.39
C PRO A 687 -55.34 -46.85 18.27
N LYS A 688 -56.25 -47.37 17.44
CA LYS A 688 -57.58 -46.80 17.16
C LYS A 688 -58.70 -47.30 18.08
N GLU A 689 -58.39 -48.22 18.98
CA GLU A 689 -59.37 -48.76 19.93
C GLU A 689 -59.49 -47.84 21.16
N TRP A 690 -60.73 -47.64 21.60
CA TRP A 690 -61.08 -46.78 22.73
C TRP A 690 -61.48 -47.61 23.94
N LEU A 691 -61.66 -46.96 25.10
CA LEU A 691 -62.02 -47.66 26.34
C LEU A 691 -63.25 -48.58 26.21
N GLY A 692 -64.24 -48.19 25.41
CA GLY A 692 -65.41 -49.04 25.11
C GLY A 692 -65.06 -50.34 24.40
N ASP A 693 -64.14 -50.29 23.42
CA ASP A 693 -63.61 -51.46 22.71
C ASP A 693 -62.81 -52.35 23.67
N PHE A 694 -62.07 -51.74 24.59
CA PHE A 694 -61.26 -52.46 25.58
C PHE A 694 -62.15 -53.28 26.51
N ILE A 695 -63.23 -52.67 27.01
CA ILE A 695 -64.22 -53.34 27.85
C ILE A 695 -64.85 -54.50 27.10
N LYS A 696 -65.20 -54.31 25.82
CA LYS A 696 -65.77 -55.38 25.00
C LYS A 696 -64.80 -56.56 24.85
N LYS A 697 -63.53 -56.29 24.51
CA LYS A 697 -62.49 -57.33 24.42
C LYS A 697 -62.31 -58.08 25.74
N ILE A 698 -62.24 -57.39 26.87
CA ILE A 698 -62.10 -58.04 28.18
C ILE A 698 -63.29 -58.96 28.48
N ARG A 699 -64.51 -58.58 28.08
CA ARG A 699 -65.71 -59.42 28.25
C ARG A 699 -65.69 -60.66 27.37
N ASP A 700 -65.27 -60.50 26.13
CA ASP A 700 -65.39 -61.53 25.08
C ASP A 700 -64.19 -62.49 25.03
N ILE A 701 -63.10 -62.23 25.76
CA ILE A 701 -61.86 -63.02 25.68
C ILE A 701 -61.94 -64.37 26.40
N ASP A 702 -61.24 -65.40 25.91
CA ASP A 702 -61.13 -66.70 26.59
C ASP A 702 -60.23 -66.65 27.84
N ASN A 703 -60.48 -67.53 28.81
CA ASN A 703 -59.80 -67.51 30.13
C ASN A 703 -58.30 -67.88 30.10
N THR A 704 -57.77 -68.21 28.92
CA THR A 704 -56.37 -68.60 28.72
C THR A 704 -55.46 -67.44 28.37
N GLU A 705 -56.03 -66.28 28.04
CA GLU A 705 -55.29 -65.09 27.60
C GLU A 705 -54.88 -64.18 28.78
N PRO A 706 -53.75 -63.46 28.71
CA PRO A 706 -53.29 -62.55 29.77
C PRO A 706 -54.34 -61.50 30.19
N LEU A 707 -55.13 -61.01 29.23
CA LEU A 707 -56.18 -60.02 29.46
C LEU A 707 -57.38 -60.59 30.27
N ALA A 708 -57.53 -61.92 30.36
CA ALA A 708 -58.58 -62.55 31.17
C ALA A 708 -58.47 -62.20 32.67
N SER A 709 -57.27 -61.84 33.15
CA SER A 709 -57.05 -61.32 34.51
C SER A 709 -57.90 -60.06 34.81
N MET A 710 -58.28 -59.29 33.78
CA MET A 710 -59.13 -58.10 33.91
C MET A 710 -60.62 -58.41 34.04
N LYS A 711 -61.07 -59.64 33.82
CA LYS A 711 -62.50 -60.00 33.91
C LYS A 711 -63.09 -59.69 35.28
N GLY A 712 -62.33 -59.88 36.36
CA GLY A 712 -62.78 -59.55 37.71
C GLY A 712 -63.02 -58.05 37.96
N ASN A 713 -62.43 -57.19 37.12
CA ASN A 713 -62.49 -55.74 37.24
C ASN A 713 -63.28 -55.08 36.09
N VAL A 714 -63.83 -55.86 35.15
CA VAL A 714 -64.46 -55.33 33.93
C VAL A 714 -65.73 -54.52 34.21
N ASP A 715 -66.48 -54.90 35.23
CA ASP A 715 -67.70 -54.18 35.63
C ASP A 715 -67.36 -52.82 36.24
N GLU A 716 -66.30 -52.76 37.04
CA GLU A 716 -65.79 -51.51 37.59
C GLU A 716 -65.31 -50.58 36.47
N LEU A 717 -64.56 -51.12 35.51
CA LEU A 717 -64.10 -50.40 34.32
C LEU A 717 -65.29 -49.88 33.49
N SER A 718 -66.34 -50.70 33.31
CA SER A 718 -67.57 -50.31 32.62
C SER A 718 -68.27 -49.16 33.31
N ASN A 719 -68.42 -49.24 34.64
CA ASN A 719 -69.04 -48.18 35.44
C ASN A 719 -68.30 -46.84 35.30
N ILE A 720 -66.96 -46.86 35.38
CA ILE A 720 -66.14 -45.65 35.24
C ILE A 720 -66.23 -45.09 33.82
N ASN A 721 -66.26 -45.95 32.80
CA ASN A 721 -66.45 -45.53 31.41
C ASN A 721 -67.83 -44.92 31.17
N ASP A 722 -68.90 -45.50 31.74
CA ASP A 722 -70.27 -45.01 31.60
C ASP A 722 -70.50 -43.62 32.19
N PHE A 723 -69.77 -43.30 33.26
CA PHE A 723 -69.71 -41.95 33.80
C PHE A 723 -68.87 -41.03 32.89
N SER A 724 -67.60 -41.39 32.63
CA SER A 724 -66.66 -40.49 31.95
C SER A 724 -67.01 -40.20 30.48
N LYS A 725 -67.66 -41.13 29.76
CA LYS A 725 -68.02 -40.94 28.34
C LYS A 725 -68.91 -39.71 28.06
N ARG A 726 -69.69 -39.28 29.06
CA ARG A 726 -70.61 -38.12 29.01
C ARG A 726 -69.91 -36.79 28.72
N PHE A 727 -68.60 -36.72 28.95
CA PHE A 727 -67.80 -35.50 28.84
C PHE A 727 -66.91 -35.45 27.58
N HIS A 728 -66.92 -36.50 26.73
CA HIS A 728 -65.94 -36.66 25.64
C HIS A 728 -66.46 -36.39 24.23
N HIS A 729 -67.78 -36.32 24.01
CA HIS A 729 -68.36 -36.18 22.68
C HIS A 729 -69.31 -34.98 22.62
N GLU A 730 -68.92 -33.92 21.91
CA GLU A 730 -69.77 -32.72 21.68
C GLU A 730 -71.06 -33.02 20.93
N SER A 731 -71.14 -34.18 20.27
CA SER A 731 -72.35 -34.69 19.62
C SER A 731 -73.37 -35.29 20.59
N ASP A 732 -73.06 -35.42 21.89
CA ASP A 732 -74.03 -35.78 22.92
C ASP A 732 -74.99 -34.58 23.14
N PRO A 733 -76.31 -34.74 22.98
CA PRO A 733 -77.29 -33.67 23.21
C PRO A 733 -77.18 -33.04 24.60
N ASN A 734 -76.63 -33.77 25.58
CA ASN A 734 -76.43 -33.31 26.95
C ASN A 734 -74.98 -32.92 27.26
N TYR A 735 -74.10 -32.80 26.26
CA TYR A 735 -72.67 -32.51 26.49
C TYR A 735 -72.45 -31.23 27.31
N SER A 736 -73.08 -30.13 26.90
CA SER A 736 -72.95 -28.84 27.59
C SER A 736 -73.57 -28.87 28.99
N THR A 737 -74.76 -29.46 29.12
CA THR A 737 -75.46 -29.59 30.41
C THR A 737 -74.74 -30.51 31.38
N ASN A 738 -74.10 -31.59 30.91
CA ASN A 738 -73.28 -32.47 31.74
C ASN A 738 -72.03 -31.74 32.27
N ARG A 739 -71.38 -30.90 31.45
CA ARG A 739 -70.22 -30.11 31.88
C ARG A 739 -70.58 -28.99 32.85
N GLU A 740 -71.66 -28.26 32.59
CA GLU A 740 -72.07 -27.11 33.41
C GLU A 740 -72.57 -27.52 34.80
N ASN A 741 -73.14 -28.72 34.95
CA ASN A 741 -73.73 -29.19 36.20
C ASN A 741 -72.83 -30.13 37.02
N LEU A 742 -71.64 -30.49 36.52
CA LEU A 742 -70.76 -31.42 37.23
C LEU A 742 -70.19 -30.77 38.50
N THR A 743 -70.54 -31.35 39.66
CA THR A 743 -70.07 -30.86 40.96
C THR A 743 -68.86 -31.65 41.47
N ASP A 744 -68.08 -31.05 42.39
CA ASP A 744 -67.00 -31.74 43.09
C ASP A 744 -67.48 -33.00 43.81
N ALA A 745 -68.61 -32.91 44.52
CA ALA A 745 -69.21 -34.02 45.25
C ALA A 745 -69.61 -35.19 44.34
N GLU A 746 -70.05 -34.91 43.12
CA GLU A 746 -70.37 -35.93 42.12
C GLU A 746 -69.12 -36.56 41.51
N LEU A 747 -68.11 -35.76 41.18
CA LEU A 747 -66.90 -36.24 40.50
C LEU A 747 -65.94 -37.00 41.41
N ARG A 748 -65.78 -36.57 42.66
CA ARG A 748 -64.77 -37.09 43.60
C ARG A 748 -64.84 -38.62 43.81
N PRO A 749 -66.01 -39.26 43.97
CA PRO A 749 -66.11 -40.72 44.04
C PRO A 749 -65.57 -41.43 42.79
N TRP A 750 -65.80 -40.88 41.60
CA TRP A 750 -65.34 -41.47 40.33
C TRP A 750 -63.84 -41.31 40.13
N VAL A 751 -63.27 -40.18 40.53
CA VAL A 751 -61.82 -39.98 40.55
C VAL A 751 -61.15 -40.98 41.50
N ARG A 752 -61.71 -41.17 42.71
CA ARG A 752 -61.22 -42.18 43.66
C ARG A 752 -61.22 -43.58 43.05
N ARG A 753 -62.37 -44.01 42.50
CA ARG A 753 -62.54 -45.32 41.85
C ARG A 753 -61.54 -45.53 40.72
N THR A 754 -61.29 -44.49 39.92
CA THR A 754 -60.29 -44.53 38.84
C THR A 754 -58.86 -44.73 39.39
N ILE A 755 -58.48 -44.00 40.45
CA ILE A 755 -57.15 -44.15 41.08
C ILE A 755 -57.01 -45.53 41.73
N GLU A 756 -58.05 -46.03 42.41
CA GLU A 756 -58.07 -47.35 43.03
C GLU A 756 -57.99 -48.45 41.98
N PHE A 757 -58.71 -48.33 40.85
CA PHE A 757 -58.61 -49.27 39.73
C PHE A 757 -57.17 -49.39 39.23
N ILE A 758 -56.48 -48.27 39.01
CA ILE A 758 -55.09 -48.29 38.52
C ILE A 758 -54.13 -48.94 39.53
N ARG A 759 -54.41 -48.80 40.84
CA ARG A 759 -53.56 -49.33 41.92
C ARG A 759 -53.79 -50.81 42.21
N ASN A 760 -55.02 -51.27 42.07
CA ASN A 760 -55.46 -52.60 42.53
C ASN A 760 -55.73 -53.59 41.39
N ALA A 761 -55.90 -53.10 40.16
CA ALA A 761 -56.23 -53.95 39.03
C ALA A 761 -55.08 -54.87 38.65
#